data_AF-A0A3R7HU82-F1
#
_entry.id   AF-A0A3R7HU82-F1
#
_cell.length_a   1.000
_cell.length_b   1.000
_cell.length_c   1.000
_cell.angle_alpha   90.00
_cell.angle_beta   90.00
_cell.angle_gamma   90.00
#
_symmetry.space_group_name_H-M   'P 1'
#
loop_
_entity.id
_entity.type
_entity.pdbx_description
1 polymer ?
#
loop_
_entity_poly.entity_id
_entity_poly.type
_entity_poly.pdbx_seq_one_letter_code
_entity_poly.pdbx_strand_id
1 'polypeptide(L)'
;MALVRYFFTTCIVTSLCLLSLCSVAVQAHNLQRLRDFRGNNYFVQFSVNQSEGEGEAVQFPTEENYVPDAILDHFTPVSKRTTWKQRYFVNEEFWGGHGFPVFLYIGGEGPLGPKAITNRTFIYYMAEQHRALLLALEHRFYGKSYPTVDMSTPNLMYLSSEQALADLAHFHSFVTDKYGLTDEKWVAYGGSYPGNLAAWVKLKFPALFAGTVASSAPVHAKTDFFEYMEVVGDGLRYFGGGECYHEVELAITQFAELMDGGDEGRKKVNELFKPCYPMTDEFDDSVFETSVMGAFQDIAQYNAIHEGVMTLSDVCEHFAKPGDAVGKLASFLEKTRVGDCLDSKFQGAPNGTVEVLSRDQFDGESSARQWVYQTCNEFGYFQTTTSVRSPFHVLRAVTEANVGTEICKRVYDIDVAPDVAGANLDYGSLGIEVEGVTFPSGTIDPWHALAVQNSTDLHSYSSKAVFIEGTAHCADMYYPSERDSPQLQWAHKKIAARVEQYLQDRDYRHDVAATPLTPEEVEAVDHCFSTPPLCFVSFLDHCTVVMASYETPRVDVNTNGWGPTTLPEQFLNVPYAPFNKGDKLGKAADFVSNYAPRGSRYARDPSGVNAEFQYKHDSKEDASFQLVDTAKGTRPKTEDRLRPTWNQQRFGGRGGRGGRGGRGGFVDKPDPNAATTSSAQLRMKGMQKQNKRWDRLSNARRQFAFRRRDEIRADRVASVMVQSSWTLIEQFEMQQLTKLQTNIPKTEDIKWCGELREYDATFDRLTSRSNKRVHRYDDRDFYYVTTTDDPVIEKLAQQGDATVFATDAILSHLMACTRSVFPWDIVAQRVNNMVFFDKRDESNFDLLSVNENASDPPTQEDPEHMNHPDRLSLEATMINQNLSQQVLKSGNGAFYKKFDAANPFASDDAKPASGAYRYRKFDLGGLNVVARCEVQSVTLKKGTKQYVSTFALNEYDPKFPGAIEWRKKIDSQRGAILANELKNNSCKLAKWTAQALLGGVDEMKLGYVSRSNFKDPYSHVVLGMQSYNPSTFATQIALNQNNTWGIIKMLSELLLEQPEGKYVIMKDPNKPILRLFSVPLDTFEEEGEEDDEEDDE
;
A
#
# COMPACT_ATOMS: atom_id res chain seq x y z
N MET A 1 -49.21 -70.25 0.06
CA MET A 1 -49.14 -69.17 -0.95
C MET A 1 -49.10 -67.76 -0.35
N ALA A 2 -49.80 -67.45 0.76
CA ALA A 2 -49.73 -66.12 1.38
C ALA A 2 -48.36 -65.77 2.00
N LEU A 3 -47.69 -66.75 2.62
CA LEU A 3 -46.35 -66.57 3.22
C LEU A 3 -45.25 -66.26 2.20
N VAL A 4 -45.33 -66.84 0.99
CA VAL A 4 -44.35 -66.59 -0.08
C VAL A 4 -44.54 -65.21 -0.71
N ARG A 5 -45.78 -64.73 -0.80
CA ARG A 5 -46.06 -63.36 -1.25
C ARG A 5 -45.62 -62.33 -0.22
N TYR A 6 -45.80 -62.59 1.07
CA TYR A 6 -45.34 -61.67 2.10
C TYR A 6 -43.81 -61.54 2.09
N PHE A 7 -43.08 -62.66 2.01
CA PHE A 7 -41.61 -62.67 1.93
C PHE A 7 -41.05 -61.96 0.69
N PHE A 8 -41.66 -62.16 -0.48
CA PHE A 8 -41.22 -61.45 -1.69
C PHE A 8 -41.50 -59.95 -1.64
N THR A 9 -42.62 -59.54 -1.02
CA THR A 9 -42.97 -58.11 -0.94
C THR A 9 -42.10 -57.40 0.10
N THR A 10 -41.80 -58.03 1.26
CA THR A 10 -40.85 -57.45 2.21
C THR A 10 -39.44 -57.41 1.66
N CYS A 11 -38.95 -58.45 0.96
CA CYS A 11 -37.62 -58.42 0.34
C CYS A 11 -37.49 -57.33 -0.73
N ILE A 12 -38.52 -57.11 -1.56
CA ILE A 12 -38.50 -56.07 -2.60
C ILE A 12 -38.55 -54.67 -1.98
N VAL A 13 -39.35 -54.46 -0.93
CA VAL A 13 -39.41 -53.17 -0.23
C VAL A 13 -38.13 -52.91 0.58
N THR A 14 -37.52 -53.92 1.21
CA THR A 14 -36.23 -53.75 1.87
C THR A 14 -35.09 -53.54 0.87
N SER A 15 -35.11 -54.19 -0.30
CA SER A 15 -34.10 -53.96 -1.34
C SER A 15 -34.29 -52.61 -2.04
N LEU A 16 -35.51 -52.10 -2.20
CA LEU A 16 -35.77 -50.75 -2.71
C LEU A 16 -35.42 -49.67 -1.68
N CYS A 17 -35.70 -49.90 -0.39
CA CYS A 17 -35.24 -49.00 0.68
C CYS A 17 -33.73 -49.05 0.85
N LEU A 18 -33.06 -50.22 0.72
CA LEU A 18 -31.60 -50.33 0.74
C LEU A 18 -30.97 -49.74 -0.53
N LEU A 19 -31.58 -49.86 -1.70
CA LEU A 19 -31.11 -49.19 -2.92
C LEU A 19 -31.36 -47.68 -2.89
N SER A 20 -32.43 -47.21 -2.24
CA SER A 20 -32.69 -45.79 -2.00
C SER A 20 -31.80 -45.23 -0.90
N LEU A 21 -31.50 -45.99 0.16
CA LEU A 21 -30.58 -45.59 1.22
C LEU A 21 -29.13 -45.70 0.74
N CYS A 22 -28.79 -46.66 -0.14
CA CYS A 22 -27.50 -46.70 -0.81
C CYS A 22 -27.42 -45.67 -1.93
N SER A 23 -28.48 -45.31 -2.65
CA SER A 23 -28.41 -44.21 -3.62
C SER A 23 -28.33 -42.86 -2.93
N VAL A 24 -28.99 -42.68 -1.77
CA VAL A 24 -28.90 -41.47 -0.95
C VAL A 24 -27.61 -41.44 -0.14
N ALA A 25 -27.05 -42.57 0.30
CA ALA A 25 -25.74 -42.63 0.94
C ALA A 25 -24.60 -42.55 -0.06
N VAL A 26 -24.73 -43.11 -1.27
CA VAL A 26 -23.76 -42.94 -2.37
C VAL A 26 -23.89 -41.54 -2.96
N GLN A 27 -25.09 -40.94 -3.04
CA GLN A 27 -25.20 -39.51 -3.34
C GLN A 27 -24.69 -38.65 -2.19
N ALA A 28 -24.94 -38.94 -0.92
CA ALA A 28 -24.42 -38.15 0.20
C ALA A 28 -22.90 -38.26 0.32
N HIS A 29 -22.33 -39.45 0.07
CA HIS A 29 -20.89 -39.70 0.12
C HIS A 29 -20.16 -39.20 -1.15
N ASN A 30 -20.85 -39.13 -2.30
CA ASN A 30 -20.36 -38.49 -3.54
C ASN A 30 -20.65 -36.98 -3.58
N LEU A 31 -21.64 -36.47 -2.83
CA LEU A 31 -21.95 -35.04 -2.66
C LEU A 31 -20.99 -34.35 -1.70
N GLN A 32 -20.32 -35.13 -0.85
CA GLN A 32 -19.32 -34.64 0.11
C GLN A 32 -18.03 -34.18 -0.57
N ARG A 33 -17.90 -34.32 -1.90
CA ARG A 33 -16.72 -34.00 -2.71
C ARG A 33 -16.98 -32.95 -3.77
N LEU A 34 -17.54 -31.84 -3.33
CA LEU A 34 -17.11 -30.52 -3.80
C LEU A 34 -16.62 -29.66 -2.63
N ARG A 35 -16.15 -30.34 -1.58
CA ARG A 35 -15.48 -29.72 -0.45
C ARG A 35 -14.17 -29.02 -0.85
N ASP A 36 -13.71 -29.23 -2.09
CA ASP A 36 -12.32 -29.10 -2.47
C ASP A 36 -12.14 -28.14 -3.65
N PHE A 37 -12.81 -26.98 -3.68
CA PHE A 37 -12.83 -26.13 -4.89
C PHE A 37 -11.50 -25.40 -5.22
N ARG A 38 -10.38 -26.12 -5.03
CA ARG A 38 -9.10 -26.02 -5.72
C ARG A 38 -8.01 -25.35 -4.88
N GLY A 39 -7.64 -26.00 -3.77
CA GLY A 39 -6.47 -25.67 -2.94
C GLY A 39 -6.74 -25.17 -1.52
N ASN A 40 -8.00 -25.14 -1.05
CA ASN A 40 -8.41 -24.57 0.25
C ASN A 40 -8.89 -25.64 1.25
N ASN A 41 -8.37 -26.88 1.19
CA ASN A 41 -9.02 -28.02 1.83
C ASN A 41 -9.15 -28.02 3.36
N TYR A 42 -8.55 -27.08 4.10
CA TYR A 42 -8.67 -27.04 5.55
C TYR A 42 -8.62 -25.61 6.07
N PHE A 43 -9.60 -24.75 5.76
CA PHE A 43 -9.80 -23.54 6.59
C PHE A 43 -9.70 -24.00 8.04
N VAL A 44 -8.73 -23.49 8.81
CA VAL A 44 -8.18 -24.18 9.99
C VAL A 44 -9.30 -24.84 10.80
N GLN A 45 -9.56 -26.10 10.50
CA GLN A 45 -10.78 -26.75 10.95
C GLN A 45 -10.37 -27.44 12.24
N PHE A 46 -10.52 -26.74 13.36
CA PHE A 46 -10.43 -27.35 14.67
C PHE A 46 -11.71 -28.18 14.95
N SER A 47 -11.92 -29.25 14.14
CA SER A 47 -12.99 -30.29 14.08
C SER A 47 -14.02 -30.15 12.93
N VAL A 48 -14.66 -31.19 12.36
CA VAL A 48 -14.86 -32.64 12.65
C VAL A 48 -14.85 -33.40 11.30
N ASN A 49 -13.86 -34.27 11.03
CA ASN A 49 -13.93 -35.50 10.18
C ASN A 49 -12.52 -36.04 9.81
N GLN A 50 -11.62 -36.19 10.78
CA GLN A 50 -10.47 -37.08 10.58
C GLN A 50 -10.70 -38.35 11.40
N SER A 51 -10.63 -39.46 10.66
CA SER A 51 -10.89 -40.83 11.06
C SER A 51 -10.26 -41.21 12.39
N GLU A 52 -11.02 -42.00 13.14
CA GLU A 52 -10.66 -42.71 14.37
C GLU A 52 -9.26 -43.35 14.29
N GLY A 53 -8.29 -42.70 14.91
CA GLY A 53 -7.14 -43.38 15.50
C GLY A 53 -7.51 -43.70 16.94
N GLU A 54 -7.42 -44.98 17.31
CA GLU A 54 -7.66 -45.50 18.67
C GLU A 54 -6.76 -44.78 19.68
N GLY A 55 -7.26 -43.69 20.27
CA GLY A 55 -6.62 -42.92 21.32
C GLY A 55 -7.70 -42.21 22.13
N GLU A 56 -7.75 -42.51 23.42
CA GLU A 56 -8.78 -42.21 24.44
C GLU A 56 -9.81 -41.12 24.11
N ALA A 57 -11.09 -41.47 24.27
CA ALA A 57 -12.21 -40.55 24.27
C ALA A 57 -12.04 -39.50 25.37
N VAL A 58 -11.53 -38.33 24.98
CA VAL A 58 -11.42 -37.15 25.84
C VAL A 58 -12.83 -36.67 26.20
N GLN A 59 -13.29 -36.98 27.41
CA GLN A 59 -14.50 -36.40 28.01
C GLN A 59 -14.14 -35.11 28.75
N PHE A 60 -14.49 -33.93 28.21
CA PHE A 60 -14.48 -32.66 28.96
C PHE A 60 -15.64 -31.73 28.52
N PRO A 61 -16.16 -30.88 29.42
CA PRO A 61 -17.50 -30.29 29.33
C PRO A 61 -17.51 -29.07 28.42
N THR A 62 -17.61 -29.28 27.11
CA THR A 62 -17.91 -28.22 26.14
C THR A 62 -19.42 -28.15 25.96
N GLU A 63 -20.08 -27.28 26.73
CA GLU A 63 -21.51 -27.08 26.57
C GLU A 63 -21.81 -26.32 25.26
N GLU A 64 -22.54 -26.97 24.35
CA GLU A 64 -23.09 -26.33 23.15
C GLU A 64 -24.17 -25.33 23.58
N ASN A 65 -23.95 -24.04 23.35
CA ASN A 65 -24.83 -22.95 23.74
C ASN A 65 -25.23 -22.11 22.53
N TYR A 66 -26.28 -21.28 22.70
CA TYR A 66 -26.74 -20.36 21.67
C TYR A 66 -27.00 -18.98 22.26
N VAL A 67 -26.56 -17.93 21.55
CA VAL A 67 -27.01 -16.56 21.76
C VAL A 67 -28.45 -16.50 21.26
N PRO A 68 -29.46 -16.31 22.13
CA PRO A 68 -30.86 -16.50 21.76
C PRO A 68 -31.42 -15.34 20.91
N ASP A 69 -30.79 -14.17 20.99
CA ASP A 69 -31.23 -12.89 20.44
C ASP A 69 -30.19 -12.21 19.54
N ALA A 70 -29.32 -13.01 18.90
CA ALA A 70 -28.36 -12.51 17.91
C ALA A 70 -29.09 -11.74 16.80
N ILE A 71 -28.51 -10.65 16.32
CA ILE A 71 -29.18 -9.73 15.38
C ILE A 71 -28.89 -10.18 13.94
N LEU A 72 -29.94 -10.28 13.11
CA LEU A 72 -29.79 -10.68 11.70
C LEU A 72 -29.04 -9.61 10.90
N ASP A 73 -29.51 -8.37 11.02
CA ASP A 73 -28.94 -7.19 10.37
C ASP A 73 -28.74 -6.07 11.39
N HIS A 74 -27.47 -5.82 11.74
CA HIS A 74 -27.08 -4.82 12.72
C HIS A 74 -27.31 -3.38 12.24
N PHE A 75 -27.33 -3.18 10.92
CA PHE A 75 -27.42 -1.87 10.27
C PHE A 75 -28.85 -1.45 9.93
N THR A 76 -29.83 -2.34 10.12
CA THR A 76 -31.26 -2.01 10.05
C THR A 76 -31.73 -1.23 11.29
N PRO A 77 -32.68 -0.28 11.15
CA PRO A 77 -33.24 0.45 12.29
C PRO A 77 -33.76 -0.46 13.39
N VAL A 78 -33.51 -0.10 14.66
CA VAL A 78 -33.84 -0.92 15.85
C VAL A 78 -35.28 -1.46 15.84
N SER A 79 -36.25 -0.66 15.40
CA SER A 79 -37.67 -1.06 15.32
C SER A 79 -37.98 -2.18 14.33
N LYS A 80 -37.06 -2.49 13.41
CA LYS A 80 -37.20 -3.49 12.35
C LYS A 80 -36.20 -4.63 12.49
N ARG A 81 -35.35 -4.62 13.54
CA ARG A 81 -34.37 -5.68 13.76
C ARG A 81 -35.08 -7.00 14.04
N THR A 82 -34.62 -8.03 13.36
CA THR A 82 -35.01 -9.41 13.59
C THR A 82 -33.85 -10.15 14.25
N THR A 83 -34.18 -11.17 15.04
CA THR A 83 -33.19 -11.96 15.76
C THR A 83 -33.15 -13.40 15.28
N TRP A 84 -32.02 -14.06 15.53
CA TRP A 84 -31.75 -15.45 15.22
C TRP A 84 -30.88 -16.06 16.33
N LYS A 85 -30.56 -17.35 16.22
CA LYS A 85 -29.75 -18.07 17.21
C LYS A 85 -28.36 -18.34 16.66
N GLN A 86 -27.35 -17.76 17.30
CA GLN A 86 -25.94 -17.97 16.94
C GLN A 86 -25.29 -18.96 17.92
N ARG A 87 -24.60 -19.98 17.40
CA ARG A 87 -24.00 -21.03 18.23
C ARG A 87 -22.66 -20.59 18.81
N TYR A 88 -22.38 -21.01 20.04
CA TYR A 88 -21.08 -20.82 20.68
C TYR A 88 -20.76 -21.94 21.67
N PHE A 89 -19.49 -22.08 22.03
CA PHE A 89 -19.01 -23.02 23.03
C PHE A 89 -18.35 -22.29 24.20
N VAL A 90 -18.41 -22.91 25.37
CA VAL A 90 -17.79 -22.43 26.61
C VAL A 90 -16.92 -23.54 27.18
N ASN A 91 -15.73 -23.16 27.65
CA ASN A 91 -14.89 -23.99 28.50
C ASN A 91 -14.49 -23.17 29.74
N GLU A 92 -14.98 -23.61 30.90
CA GLU A 92 -14.75 -22.96 32.21
C GLU A 92 -13.70 -23.70 33.06
N GLU A 93 -13.01 -24.71 32.50
CA GLU A 93 -12.11 -25.62 33.23
C GLU A 93 -11.04 -24.89 34.05
N PHE A 94 -10.45 -23.83 33.49
CA PHE A 94 -9.38 -23.05 34.12
C PHE A 94 -9.84 -21.72 34.71
N TRP A 95 -11.11 -21.35 34.49
CA TRP A 95 -11.56 -19.99 34.74
C TRP A 95 -11.50 -19.65 36.24
N GLY A 96 -10.76 -18.59 36.56
CA GLY A 96 -10.57 -18.14 37.95
C GLY A 96 -11.75 -17.36 38.55
N GLY A 97 -12.79 -17.06 37.76
CA GLY A 97 -13.90 -16.19 38.15
C GLY A 97 -13.68 -14.72 37.78
N HIS A 98 -14.38 -13.81 38.47
CA HIS A 98 -14.24 -12.37 38.25
C HIS A 98 -12.79 -11.87 38.42
N GLY A 99 -12.40 -10.90 37.60
CA GLY A 99 -11.05 -10.35 37.56
C GLY A 99 -10.02 -11.16 36.76
N PHE A 100 -10.39 -12.33 36.23
CA PHE A 100 -9.57 -13.10 35.28
C PHE A 100 -9.99 -12.82 33.83
N PRO A 101 -9.06 -12.91 32.86
CA PRO A 101 -9.34 -12.53 31.48
C PRO A 101 -10.30 -13.49 30.77
N VAL A 102 -10.84 -13.03 29.64
CA VAL A 102 -11.68 -13.82 28.73
C VAL A 102 -10.97 -14.01 27.40
N PHE A 103 -10.80 -15.25 26.96
CA PHE A 103 -10.21 -15.58 25.66
C PHE A 103 -11.30 -16.06 24.69
N LEU A 104 -11.38 -15.39 23.55
CA LEU A 104 -12.37 -15.66 22.51
C LEU A 104 -11.72 -16.25 21.27
N TYR A 105 -12.05 -17.48 20.95
CA TYR A 105 -11.78 -18.09 19.65
C TYR A 105 -12.85 -17.67 18.63
N ILE A 106 -12.44 -17.05 17.53
CA ILE A 106 -13.33 -16.62 16.45
C ILE A 106 -13.50 -17.78 15.45
N GLY A 107 -14.71 -18.28 15.27
CA GLY A 107 -15.03 -19.26 14.23
C GLY A 107 -15.02 -18.64 12.83
N GLY A 108 -14.67 -19.45 11.83
CA GLY A 108 -14.49 -19.03 10.43
C GLY A 108 -15.31 -19.81 9.43
N GLU A 109 -14.65 -20.17 8.33
CA GLU A 109 -15.18 -20.75 7.10
C GLU A 109 -15.49 -22.25 7.22
N GLY A 110 -16.11 -22.63 8.33
CA GLY A 110 -16.39 -24.02 8.63
C GLY A 110 -17.26 -24.21 9.87
N PRO A 111 -17.81 -25.42 10.03
CA PRO A 111 -18.49 -25.78 11.27
C PRO A 111 -17.54 -25.66 12.45
N LEU A 112 -17.92 -24.84 13.44
CA LEU A 112 -17.19 -24.78 14.70
C LEU A 112 -17.55 -25.99 15.55
N GLY A 113 -16.56 -26.64 16.14
CA GLY A 113 -16.80 -27.72 17.08
C GLY A 113 -15.98 -27.59 18.35
N PRO A 114 -16.22 -28.48 19.33
CA PRO A 114 -15.71 -28.33 20.68
C PRO A 114 -14.19 -28.34 20.76
N LYS A 115 -13.50 -28.99 19.80
CA LYS A 115 -12.03 -29.09 19.80
C LYS A 115 -11.31 -27.75 19.60
N ALA A 116 -12.02 -26.70 19.16
CA ALA A 116 -11.48 -25.34 19.03
C ALA A 116 -11.06 -24.74 20.37
N ILE A 117 -11.57 -25.26 21.49
CA ILE A 117 -11.28 -24.78 22.85
C ILE A 117 -10.85 -25.91 23.79
N THR A 118 -10.09 -26.87 23.25
CA THR A 118 -9.46 -27.99 23.99
C THR A 118 -7.94 -27.95 23.85
N ASN A 119 -7.26 -28.89 24.51
CA ASN A 119 -5.80 -29.14 24.49
C ASN A 119 -5.15 -29.40 23.11
N ARG A 120 -5.85 -29.12 22.01
CA ARG A 120 -5.31 -29.12 20.65
C ARG A 120 -4.89 -27.74 20.17
N THR A 121 -5.26 -26.69 20.90
CA THR A 121 -5.11 -25.30 20.47
C THR A 121 -4.22 -24.51 21.41
N PHE A 122 -3.49 -23.54 20.85
CA PHE A 122 -2.64 -22.64 21.62
C PHE A 122 -3.45 -21.77 22.58
N ILE A 123 -4.67 -21.37 22.20
CA ILE A 123 -5.56 -20.59 23.07
C ILE A 123 -5.93 -21.34 24.36
N TYR A 124 -6.06 -22.67 24.31
CA TYR A 124 -6.29 -23.49 25.49
C TYR A 124 -5.08 -23.51 26.42
N TYR A 125 -3.87 -23.66 25.86
CA TYR A 125 -2.62 -23.56 26.62
C TYR A 125 -2.53 -22.19 27.32
N MET A 126 -2.81 -21.10 26.59
CA MET A 126 -2.83 -19.75 27.17
C MET A 126 -3.92 -19.59 28.25
N ALA A 127 -5.11 -20.16 28.05
CA ALA A 127 -6.20 -20.09 29.02
C ALA A 127 -5.84 -20.79 30.34
N GLU A 128 -5.10 -21.90 30.29
CA GLU A 128 -4.55 -22.57 31.47
C GLU A 128 -3.56 -21.64 32.22
N GLN A 129 -2.62 -21.02 31.49
CA GLN A 129 -1.60 -20.15 32.11
C GLN A 129 -2.22 -18.90 32.78
N HIS A 130 -3.27 -18.33 32.20
CA HIS A 130 -3.90 -17.10 32.68
C HIS A 130 -5.19 -17.32 33.47
N ARG A 131 -5.61 -18.57 33.69
CA ARG A 131 -6.88 -18.93 34.34
C ARG A 131 -8.09 -18.24 33.68
N ALA A 132 -8.06 -18.15 32.35
CA ALA A 132 -9.01 -17.38 31.55
C ALA A 132 -10.33 -18.14 31.31
N LEU A 133 -11.43 -17.41 31.12
CA LEU A 133 -12.67 -17.97 30.57
C LEU A 133 -12.49 -18.17 29.07
N LEU A 134 -12.68 -19.40 28.58
CA LEU A 134 -12.45 -19.73 27.18
C LEU A 134 -13.77 -19.89 26.42
N LEU A 135 -13.94 -19.13 25.35
CA LEU A 135 -15.17 -19.05 24.55
C LEU A 135 -14.85 -19.28 23.08
N ALA A 136 -15.78 -19.84 22.32
CA ALA A 136 -15.68 -19.91 20.87
C ALA A 136 -17.02 -19.58 20.20
N LEU A 137 -17.03 -18.55 19.35
CA LEU A 137 -18.25 -18.12 18.64
C LEU A 137 -18.25 -18.64 17.21
N GLU A 138 -19.33 -19.29 16.78
CA GLU A 138 -19.48 -19.74 15.40
C GLU A 138 -19.90 -18.60 14.46
N HIS A 139 -19.28 -18.55 13.28
CA HIS A 139 -19.60 -17.56 12.26
C HIS A 139 -21.01 -17.76 11.70
N ARG A 140 -21.72 -16.66 11.41
CA ARG A 140 -23.01 -16.69 10.69
C ARG A 140 -22.87 -17.43 9.35
N PHE A 141 -23.90 -18.19 8.96
CA PHE A 141 -23.95 -19.03 7.75
C PHE A 141 -23.02 -20.25 7.71
N TYR A 142 -22.22 -20.49 8.75
CA TYR A 142 -21.37 -21.68 8.86
C TYR A 142 -21.85 -22.60 9.98
N GLY A 143 -21.53 -23.90 9.84
CA GLY A 143 -21.87 -24.93 10.82
C GLY A 143 -23.35 -25.01 11.15
N LYS A 144 -23.75 -24.71 12.40
CA LYS A 144 -25.18 -24.72 12.80
C LYS A 144 -25.75 -23.32 13.03
N SER A 145 -25.01 -22.27 12.66
CA SER A 145 -25.41 -20.87 12.85
C SER A 145 -26.14 -20.35 11.62
N TYR A 146 -27.44 -20.63 11.55
CA TYR A 146 -28.30 -20.29 10.41
C TYR A 146 -29.12 -19.02 10.68
N PRO A 147 -28.72 -17.86 10.14
CA PRO A 147 -29.47 -16.61 10.29
C PRO A 147 -30.74 -16.56 9.45
N THR A 148 -30.82 -17.37 8.38
CA THR A 148 -31.92 -17.41 7.41
C THR A 148 -32.43 -18.83 7.21
N VAL A 149 -33.49 -18.99 6.40
CA VAL A 149 -34.06 -20.31 6.07
C VAL A 149 -33.19 -21.12 5.11
N ASP A 150 -32.44 -20.42 4.24
CA ASP A 150 -31.54 -20.98 3.23
C ASP A 150 -30.42 -19.97 2.91
N MET A 151 -29.48 -20.40 2.08
CA MET A 151 -28.35 -19.64 1.54
C MET A 151 -28.64 -19.15 0.11
N SER A 152 -29.90 -18.89 -0.24
CA SER A 152 -30.21 -18.26 -1.53
C SER A 152 -29.48 -16.92 -1.63
N THR A 153 -29.13 -16.48 -2.85
CA THR A 153 -28.36 -15.25 -3.05
C THR A 153 -28.96 -14.02 -2.34
N PRO A 154 -30.30 -13.80 -2.33
CA PRO A 154 -30.89 -12.70 -1.56
C PRO A 154 -30.71 -12.80 -0.05
N ASN A 155 -30.54 -14.01 0.51
CA ASN A 155 -30.27 -14.22 1.93
C ASN A 155 -28.77 -14.08 2.25
N LEU A 156 -27.88 -14.41 1.31
CA LEU A 156 -26.43 -14.24 1.47
C LEU A 156 -26.00 -12.78 1.62
N MET A 157 -26.87 -11.79 1.34
CA MET A 157 -26.58 -10.38 1.64
C MET A 157 -26.27 -10.12 3.13
N TYR A 158 -26.70 -10.99 4.04
CA TYR A 158 -26.37 -10.89 5.46
C TYR A 158 -25.04 -11.56 5.83
N LEU A 159 -24.37 -12.21 4.87
CA LEU A 159 -23.02 -12.75 4.99
C LEU A 159 -22.02 -11.71 4.49
N SER A 160 -21.63 -10.81 5.39
CA SER A 160 -20.54 -9.85 5.15
C SER A 160 -19.62 -9.75 6.36
N SER A 161 -18.39 -9.31 6.12
CA SER A 161 -17.41 -9.05 7.18
C SER A 161 -17.93 -8.05 8.22
N GLU A 162 -18.60 -6.98 7.81
CA GLU A 162 -19.15 -5.96 8.71
C GLU A 162 -20.19 -6.55 9.69
N GLN A 163 -21.07 -7.41 9.19
CA GLN A 163 -22.08 -8.06 10.02
C GLN A 163 -21.45 -9.06 10.99
N ALA A 164 -20.41 -9.79 10.56
CA ALA A 164 -19.67 -10.72 11.41
C ALA A 164 -18.92 -9.99 12.55
N LEU A 165 -18.32 -8.83 12.27
CA LEU A 165 -17.69 -7.98 13.28
C LEU A 165 -18.72 -7.44 14.30
N ALA A 166 -19.91 -7.07 13.82
CA ALA A 166 -21.01 -6.64 14.69
C ALA A 166 -21.56 -7.80 15.56
N ASP A 167 -21.55 -9.04 15.06
CA ASP A 167 -21.85 -10.23 15.87
C ASP A 167 -20.85 -10.41 17.00
N LEU A 168 -19.55 -10.25 16.75
CA LEU A 168 -18.52 -10.34 17.78
C LEU A 168 -18.73 -9.30 18.89
N ALA A 169 -19.05 -8.06 18.51
CA ALA A 169 -19.34 -6.99 19.47
C ALA A 169 -20.62 -7.27 20.28
N HIS A 170 -21.67 -7.79 19.64
CA HIS A 170 -22.90 -8.19 20.32
C HIS A 170 -22.69 -9.38 21.25
N PHE A 171 -21.92 -10.37 20.82
CA PHE A 171 -21.57 -11.54 21.61
C PHE A 171 -20.76 -11.18 22.86
N HIS A 172 -19.79 -10.26 22.73
CA HIS A 172 -19.09 -9.69 23.88
C HIS A 172 -20.09 -9.14 24.90
N SER A 173 -20.99 -8.24 24.49
CA SER A 173 -22.02 -7.68 25.39
C SER A 173 -22.90 -8.75 26.04
N PHE A 174 -23.34 -9.75 25.27
CA PHE A 174 -24.17 -10.84 25.78
C PHE A 174 -23.46 -11.66 26.87
N VAL A 175 -22.18 -11.99 26.67
CA VAL A 175 -21.39 -12.74 27.65
C VAL A 175 -21.06 -11.88 28.87
N THR A 176 -20.70 -10.61 28.66
CA THR A 176 -20.48 -9.62 29.73
C THR A 176 -21.70 -9.57 30.67
N ASP A 177 -22.90 -9.48 30.11
CA ASP A 177 -24.15 -9.48 30.90
C ASP A 177 -24.43 -10.84 31.55
N LYS A 178 -24.21 -11.95 30.83
CA LYS A 178 -24.46 -13.32 31.33
C LYS A 178 -23.59 -13.65 32.54
N TYR A 179 -22.32 -13.26 32.51
CA TYR A 179 -21.33 -13.57 33.54
C TYR A 179 -21.08 -12.42 34.52
N GLY A 180 -21.70 -11.25 34.32
CA GLY A 180 -21.53 -10.08 35.17
C GLY A 180 -20.13 -9.47 35.11
N LEU A 181 -19.47 -9.55 33.95
CA LEU A 181 -18.13 -9.03 33.74
C LEU A 181 -18.18 -7.50 33.67
N THR A 182 -17.24 -6.79 34.29
CA THR A 182 -17.20 -5.31 34.30
C THR A 182 -15.87 -4.77 33.85
N ASP A 183 -14.77 -5.33 34.34
CA ASP A 183 -13.41 -4.82 34.15
C ASP A 183 -12.45 -5.87 33.57
N GLU A 184 -12.95 -7.09 33.31
CA GLU A 184 -12.17 -8.20 32.76
C GLU A 184 -11.66 -7.90 31.34
N LYS A 185 -10.38 -8.19 31.09
CA LYS A 185 -9.74 -7.99 29.78
C LYS A 185 -10.09 -9.14 28.83
N TRP A 186 -10.45 -8.79 27.59
CA TRP A 186 -10.75 -9.75 26.53
C TRP A 186 -9.60 -9.86 25.53
N VAL A 187 -9.24 -11.08 25.13
CA VAL A 187 -8.28 -11.33 24.04
C VAL A 187 -8.92 -12.26 23.01
N ALA A 188 -8.96 -11.84 21.75
CA ALA A 188 -9.51 -12.67 20.67
C ALA A 188 -8.42 -13.32 19.81
N TYR A 189 -8.69 -14.53 19.32
CA TYR A 189 -7.80 -15.32 18.47
C TYR A 189 -8.55 -15.75 17.22
N GLY A 190 -7.90 -15.63 16.07
CA GLY A 190 -8.40 -16.14 14.80
C GLY A 190 -7.25 -16.50 13.86
N GLY A 191 -7.48 -17.49 13.00
CA GLY A 191 -6.57 -17.90 11.93
C GLY A 191 -7.21 -17.69 10.56
N SER A 192 -6.45 -17.33 9.52
CA SER A 192 -7.00 -17.10 8.18
C SER A 192 -8.02 -15.95 8.14
N TYR A 193 -9.19 -16.09 7.51
CA TYR A 193 -10.26 -15.08 7.58
C TYR A 193 -10.73 -14.76 9.01
N PRO A 194 -10.86 -15.70 9.97
CA PRO A 194 -10.98 -15.37 11.38
C PRO A 194 -9.85 -14.50 11.92
N GLY A 195 -8.62 -14.66 11.39
CA GLY A 195 -7.51 -13.75 11.66
C GLY A 195 -7.78 -12.34 11.16
N ASN A 196 -8.36 -12.19 9.96
CA ASN A 196 -8.87 -10.91 9.46
C ASN A 196 -9.89 -10.33 10.45
N LEU A 197 -10.89 -11.13 10.87
CA LEU A 197 -11.89 -10.70 11.86
C LEU A 197 -11.27 -10.33 13.22
N ALA A 198 -10.23 -11.04 13.68
CA ALA A 198 -9.51 -10.73 14.91
C ALA A 198 -8.77 -9.39 14.83
N ALA A 199 -8.16 -9.08 13.69
CA ALA A 199 -7.54 -7.78 13.45
C ALA A 199 -8.61 -6.67 13.33
N TRP A 200 -9.66 -6.91 12.54
CA TRP A 200 -10.68 -5.92 12.23
C TRP A 200 -11.63 -5.64 13.40
N VAL A 201 -11.88 -6.61 14.30
CA VAL A 201 -12.68 -6.35 15.50
C VAL A 201 -11.94 -5.44 16.46
N LYS A 202 -10.60 -5.57 16.56
CA LYS A 202 -9.77 -4.65 17.32
C LYS A 202 -9.70 -3.27 16.66
N LEU A 203 -9.71 -3.20 15.33
CA LEU A 203 -9.76 -1.94 14.58
C LEU A 203 -11.10 -1.20 14.76
N LYS A 204 -12.24 -1.91 14.61
CA LYS A 204 -13.59 -1.31 14.61
C LYS A 204 -14.17 -1.14 16.01
N PHE A 205 -13.79 -2.01 16.94
CA PHE A 205 -14.26 -2.02 18.34
C PHE A 205 -13.08 -2.06 19.33
N PRO A 206 -12.16 -1.08 19.28
CA PRO A 206 -10.87 -1.14 20.00
C PRO A 206 -11.01 -1.20 21.53
N ALA A 207 -12.14 -0.75 22.07
CA ALA A 207 -12.41 -0.74 23.51
C ALA A 207 -12.90 -2.09 24.06
N LEU A 208 -13.40 -2.99 23.21
CA LEU A 208 -13.98 -4.27 23.66
C LEU A 208 -12.91 -5.34 23.94
N PHE A 209 -11.78 -5.29 23.20
CA PHE A 209 -10.71 -6.28 23.33
C PHE A 209 -9.43 -5.59 23.77
N ALA A 210 -8.76 -6.13 24.80
CA ALA A 210 -7.46 -5.64 25.25
C ALA A 210 -6.38 -5.85 24.17
N GLY A 211 -6.40 -7.01 23.51
CA GLY A 211 -5.60 -7.28 22.31
C GLY A 211 -6.13 -8.48 21.52
N THR A 212 -5.55 -8.76 20.36
CA THR A 212 -5.94 -9.90 19.52
C THR A 212 -4.74 -10.58 18.88
N VAL A 213 -4.91 -11.86 18.52
CA VAL A 213 -3.93 -12.65 17.75
C VAL A 213 -4.59 -13.03 16.42
N ALA A 214 -4.06 -12.46 15.34
CA ALA A 214 -4.53 -12.59 13.96
C ALA A 214 -3.56 -13.48 13.17
N SER A 215 -3.63 -14.79 13.38
CA SER A 215 -2.76 -15.75 12.71
C SER A 215 -3.10 -15.87 11.22
N SER A 216 -2.07 -15.85 10.38
CA SER A 216 -2.11 -16.04 8.93
C SER A 216 -3.23 -15.26 8.25
N ALA A 217 -3.43 -14.02 8.69
CA ALA A 217 -4.58 -13.20 8.33
C ALA A 217 -4.34 -12.48 6.99
N PRO A 218 -5.02 -12.86 5.88
CA PRO A 218 -4.84 -12.20 4.59
C PRO A 218 -5.59 -10.86 4.56
N VAL A 219 -5.12 -9.86 5.32
CA VAL A 219 -5.82 -8.57 5.49
C VAL A 219 -5.89 -7.74 4.20
N HIS A 220 -5.07 -8.04 3.20
CA HIS A 220 -5.11 -7.39 1.88
C HIS A 220 -6.06 -8.10 0.90
N ALA A 221 -7.21 -7.49 0.60
CA ALA A 221 -8.13 -7.96 -0.42
C ALA A 221 -7.58 -7.72 -1.84
N LYS A 222 -7.55 -8.76 -2.69
CA LYS A 222 -7.01 -8.70 -4.05
C LYS A 222 -7.74 -9.67 -4.97
N THR A 223 -8.14 -9.26 -6.17
CA THR A 223 -8.87 -10.13 -7.11
C THR A 223 -7.99 -11.17 -7.77
N ASP A 224 -6.94 -10.76 -8.50
CA ASP A 224 -5.99 -11.66 -9.14
C ASP A 224 -4.87 -12.06 -8.17
N PHE A 225 -5.01 -13.20 -7.50
CA PHE A 225 -4.09 -13.67 -6.47
C PHE A 225 -3.13 -14.75 -6.99
N PHE A 226 -2.21 -14.32 -7.88
CA PHE A 226 -1.18 -15.19 -8.44
C PHE A 226 -0.04 -15.51 -7.45
N GLU A 227 0.20 -14.64 -6.46
CA GLU A 227 1.28 -14.80 -5.48
C GLU A 227 1.13 -16.09 -4.66
N TYR A 228 -0.11 -16.57 -4.48
CA TYR A 228 -0.37 -17.88 -3.86
C TYR A 228 0.50 -18.97 -4.48
N MET A 229 0.53 -19.04 -5.82
CA MET A 229 1.26 -20.07 -6.55
C MET A 229 2.76 -19.76 -6.68
N GLU A 230 3.18 -18.52 -6.42
CA GLU A 230 4.60 -18.18 -6.25
C GLU A 230 5.12 -18.75 -4.93
N VAL A 231 4.39 -18.53 -3.83
CA VAL A 231 4.76 -19.04 -2.50
C VAL A 231 4.76 -20.57 -2.47
N VAL A 232 3.82 -21.24 -3.15
CA VAL A 232 3.89 -22.71 -3.32
C VAL A 232 5.20 -23.12 -4.00
N GLY A 233 5.64 -22.37 -5.02
CA GLY A 233 6.94 -22.56 -5.67
C GLY A 233 8.12 -22.32 -4.73
N ASP A 234 8.05 -21.28 -3.90
CA ASP A 234 9.10 -20.97 -2.91
C ASP A 234 9.18 -22.04 -1.81
N GLY A 235 8.05 -22.61 -1.39
CA GLY A 235 8.00 -23.76 -0.51
C GLY A 235 8.72 -24.99 -1.11
N LEU A 236 8.53 -25.27 -2.40
CA LEU A 236 9.27 -26.34 -3.09
C LEU A 236 10.78 -26.06 -3.14
N ARG A 237 11.18 -24.78 -3.34
CA ARG A 237 12.59 -24.36 -3.29
C ARG A 237 13.18 -24.51 -1.89
N TYR A 238 12.42 -24.15 -0.85
CA TYR A 238 12.85 -24.22 0.55
C TYR A 238 13.17 -25.66 0.96
N PHE A 239 12.28 -26.62 0.66
CA PHE A 239 12.47 -28.02 1.09
C PHE A 239 13.30 -28.88 0.13
N GLY A 240 13.30 -28.60 -1.17
CA GLY A 240 13.93 -29.45 -2.18
C GLY A 240 14.92 -28.75 -3.11
N GLY A 241 15.24 -27.48 -2.84
CA GLY A 241 16.14 -26.67 -3.66
C GLY A 241 15.60 -26.36 -5.06
N GLY A 242 16.44 -25.76 -5.90
CA GLY A 242 16.10 -25.44 -7.28
C GLY A 242 15.80 -26.67 -8.15
N GLU A 243 16.34 -27.85 -7.79
CA GLU A 243 16.09 -29.09 -8.52
C GLU A 243 14.64 -29.56 -8.37
N CYS A 244 14.09 -29.60 -7.15
CA CYS A 244 12.69 -29.96 -6.92
C CYS A 244 11.74 -29.02 -7.67
N TYR A 245 11.99 -27.70 -7.56
CA TYR A 245 11.23 -26.69 -8.27
C TYR A 245 11.22 -26.95 -9.78
N HIS A 246 12.40 -27.18 -10.37
CA HIS A 246 12.52 -27.37 -11.82
C HIS A 246 11.86 -28.66 -12.30
N GLU A 247 11.92 -29.75 -11.53
CA GLU A 247 11.26 -31.00 -11.88
C GLU A 247 9.73 -30.88 -11.85
N VAL A 248 9.18 -30.11 -10.92
CA VAL A 248 7.74 -29.80 -10.89
C VAL A 248 7.37 -28.90 -12.07
N GLU A 249 8.12 -27.84 -12.32
CA GLU A 249 7.92 -26.94 -13.46
C GLU A 249 7.96 -27.68 -14.81
N LEU A 250 8.92 -28.58 -14.99
CA LEU A 250 9.03 -29.42 -16.18
C LEU A 250 7.81 -30.33 -16.34
N ALA A 251 7.33 -30.94 -15.25
CA ALA A 251 6.17 -31.81 -15.28
C ALA A 251 4.87 -31.04 -15.62
N ILE A 252 4.70 -29.84 -15.06
CA ILE A 252 3.56 -28.96 -15.34
C ILE A 252 3.64 -28.40 -16.78
N THR A 253 4.83 -28.09 -17.28
CA THR A 253 5.06 -27.68 -18.67
C THR A 253 4.65 -28.76 -19.66
N GLN A 254 5.13 -29.99 -19.47
CA GLN A 254 4.74 -31.09 -20.35
C GLN A 254 3.25 -31.45 -20.22
N PHE A 255 2.65 -31.28 -19.03
CA PHE A 255 1.20 -31.41 -18.87
C PHE A 255 0.43 -30.35 -19.69
N ALA A 256 0.85 -29.08 -19.64
CA ALA A 256 0.24 -28.01 -20.42
C ALA A 256 0.38 -28.26 -21.93
N GLU A 257 1.52 -28.79 -22.39
CA GLU A 257 1.71 -29.21 -23.79
C GLU A 257 0.71 -30.30 -24.22
N LEU A 258 0.34 -31.23 -23.32
CA LEU A 258 -0.68 -32.24 -23.61
C LEU A 258 -2.09 -31.64 -23.66
N MET A 259 -2.40 -30.66 -22.83
CA MET A 259 -3.67 -29.92 -22.87
C MET A 259 -3.83 -29.15 -24.20
N ASP A 260 -2.74 -28.57 -24.70
CA ASP A 260 -2.67 -27.84 -25.98
C ASP A 260 -2.54 -28.77 -27.21
N GLY A 261 -2.24 -30.06 -27.02
CA GLY A 261 -1.93 -31.03 -28.07
C GLY A 261 -3.10 -31.55 -28.92
N GLY A 262 -4.26 -30.88 -28.90
CA GLY A 262 -5.47 -31.29 -29.63
C GLY A 262 -5.99 -32.68 -29.22
N ASP A 263 -6.67 -33.39 -30.13
CA ASP A 263 -7.32 -34.68 -29.83
C ASP A 263 -6.36 -35.76 -29.32
N GLU A 264 -5.12 -35.79 -29.80
CA GLU A 264 -4.11 -36.77 -29.37
C GLU A 264 -3.59 -36.45 -27.97
N GLY A 265 -3.28 -35.18 -27.69
CA GLY A 265 -2.91 -34.72 -26.36
C GLY A 265 -4.01 -34.99 -25.33
N ARG A 266 -5.26 -34.64 -25.65
CA ARG A 266 -6.42 -34.85 -24.78
C ARG A 266 -6.71 -36.31 -24.49
N LYS A 267 -6.48 -37.23 -25.45
CA LYS A 267 -6.56 -38.68 -25.17
C LYS A 267 -5.53 -39.11 -24.14
N LYS A 268 -4.29 -38.64 -24.26
CA LYS A 268 -3.22 -38.94 -23.30
C LYS A 268 -3.52 -38.36 -21.92
N VAL A 269 -4.11 -37.15 -21.85
CA VAL A 269 -4.59 -36.56 -20.59
C VAL A 269 -5.66 -37.44 -19.94
N ASN A 270 -6.65 -37.90 -20.72
CA ASN A 270 -7.72 -38.77 -20.22
C ASN A 270 -7.18 -40.10 -19.67
N GLU A 271 -6.17 -40.68 -20.33
CA GLU A 271 -5.54 -41.93 -19.90
C GLU A 271 -4.71 -41.76 -18.62
N LEU A 272 -3.91 -40.70 -18.53
CA LEU A 272 -2.97 -40.49 -17.42
C LEU A 272 -3.65 -39.94 -16.16
N PHE A 273 -4.54 -38.97 -16.31
CA PHE A 273 -5.05 -38.16 -15.20
C PHE A 273 -6.51 -38.47 -14.82
N LYS A 274 -7.22 -39.25 -15.65
CA LYS A 274 -8.59 -39.75 -15.38
C LYS A 274 -9.55 -38.62 -14.95
N PRO A 275 -9.85 -37.63 -15.82
CA PRO A 275 -10.86 -36.62 -15.50
C PRO A 275 -12.24 -37.26 -15.33
N CYS A 276 -13.04 -36.74 -14.39
CA CYS A 276 -14.38 -37.24 -14.11
C CYS A 276 -15.35 -37.07 -15.29
N TYR A 277 -15.19 -36.01 -16.09
CA TYR A 277 -16.03 -35.71 -17.24
C TYR A 277 -15.20 -35.27 -18.44
N PRO A 278 -15.72 -35.42 -19.67
CA PRO A 278 -15.10 -34.84 -20.85
C PRO A 278 -15.05 -33.31 -20.74
N MET A 279 -13.84 -32.76 -20.86
CA MET A 279 -13.59 -31.32 -20.98
C MET A 279 -13.95 -30.85 -22.39
N THR A 280 -14.83 -29.85 -22.50
CA THR A 280 -15.39 -29.41 -23.79
C THR A 280 -15.11 -27.95 -24.12
N ASP A 281 -14.75 -27.13 -23.14
CA ASP A 281 -14.48 -25.70 -23.30
C ASP A 281 -13.40 -25.24 -22.30
N GLU A 282 -13.02 -23.97 -22.40
CA GLU A 282 -11.98 -23.36 -21.55
C GLU A 282 -12.37 -23.31 -20.06
N PHE A 283 -13.66 -23.33 -19.73
CA PHE A 283 -14.12 -23.33 -18.34
C PHE A 283 -13.91 -24.71 -17.72
N ASP A 284 -14.22 -25.77 -18.45
CA ASP A 284 -13.88 -27.14 -18.06
C ASP A 284 -12.37 -27.32 -17.91
N ASP A 285 -11.58 -26.76 -18.82
CA ASP A 285 -10.12 -26.75 -18.74
C ASP A 285 -9.64 -26.06 -17.47
N SER A 286 -10.23 -24.92 -17.11
CA SER A 286 -9.91 -24.23 -15.86
C SER A 286 -10.15 -25.14 -14.65
N VAL A 287 -11.25 -25.91 -14.65
CA VAL A 287 -11.58 -26.84 -13.54
C VAL A 287 -10.52 -27.90 -13.39
N PHE A 288 -10.11 -28.45 -14.51
CA PHE A 288 -9.15 -29.52 -14.52
C PHE A 288 -7.74 -29.03 -14.16
N GLU A 289 -7.29 -27.91 -14.73
CA GLU A 289 -6.00 -27.30 -14.40
C GLU A 289 -5.93 -26.91 -12.93
N THR A 290 -7.00 -26.32 -12.36
CA THR A 290 -6.98 -25.99 -10.93
C THR A 290 -7.05 -27.24 -10.05
N SER A 291 -7.65 -28.34 -10.50
CA SER A 291 -7.60 -29.63 -9.78
C SER A 291 -6.18 -30.22 -9.74
N VAL A 292 -5.39 -29.99 -10.79
CA VAL A 292 -3.97 -30.39 -10.84
C VAL A 292 -3.14 -29.57 -9.88
N MET A 293 -3.27 -28.23 -9.90
CA MET A 293 -2.48 -27.36 -9.02
C MET A 293 -2.94 -27.46 -7.55
N GLY A 294 -4.23 -27.77 -7.30
CA GLY A 294 -4.83 -27.88 -5.98
C GLY A 294 -4.13 -28.86 -5.05
N ALA A 295 -3.59 -29.97 -5.58
CA ALA A 295 -2.82 -30.91 -4.78
C ALA A 295 -1.55 -30.29 -4.16
N PHE A 296 -0.90 -29.37 -4.88
CA PHE A 296 0.28 -28.66 -4.37
C PHE A 296 -0.12 -27.55 -3.40
N GLN A 297 -1.23 -26.85 -3.68
CA GLN A 297 -1.76 -25.81 -2.81
C GLN A 297 -2.11 -26.36 -1.42
N ASP A 298 -2.83 -27.49 -1.37
CA ASP A 298 -3.22 -28.13 -0.11
C ASP A 298 -1.99 -28.57 0.70
N ILE A 299 -0.99 -29.19 0.06
CA ILE A 299 0.21 -29.66 0.74
C ILE A 299 1.04 -28.48 1.27
N ALA A 300 1.19 -27.41 0.49
CA ALA A 300 1.92 -26.22 0.92
C ALA A 300 1.21 -25.53 2.10
N GLN A 301 -0.10 -25.28 1.97
CA GLN A 301 -0.87 -24.58 3.00
C GLN A 301 -0.90 -25.33 4.33
N TYR A 302 -0.96 -26.68 4.31
CA TYR A 302 -1.06 -27.51 5.52
C TYR A 302 0.19 -28.36 5.79
N ASN A 303 1.35 -27.91 5.32
CA ASN A 303 2.60 -28.65 5.42
C ASN A 303 2.93 -29.01 6.87
N ALA A 304 3.08 -30.31 7.14
CA ALA A 304 3.50 -30.86 8.43
C ALA A 304 2.62 -30.49 9.66
N ILE A 305 1.37 -30.05 9.45
CA ILE A 305 0.47 -29.67 10.56
C ILE A 305 0.04 -30.89 11.40
N HIS A 306 -0.06 -32.07 10.80
CA HIS A 306 -0.43 -33.33 11.47
C HIS A 306 0.44 -34.49 11.01
N GLU A 307 0.71 -35.42 11.94
CA GLU A 307 1.45 -36.65 11.61
C GLU A 307 0.71 -37.48 10.56
N GLY A 308 1.45 -37.90 9.51
CA GLY A 308 0.93 -38.74 8.44
C GLY A 308 0.35 -37.99 7.24
N VAL A 309 0.34 -36.66 7.24
CA VAL A 309 -0.01 -35.85 6.06
C VAL A 309 1.24 -35.67 5.18
N MET A 310 1.05 -35.70 3.85
CA MET A 310 2.13 -35.47 2.89
C MET A 310 2.70 -34.05 3.05
N THR A 311 4.02 -33.93 3.04
CA THR A 311 4.76 -32.67 3.16
C THR A 311 5.35 -32.22 1.83
N LEU A 312 5.79 -30.97 1.74
CA LEU A 312 6.54 -30.46 0.60
C LEU A 312 7.86 -31.21 0.39
N SER A 313 8.49 -31.71 1.46
CA SER A 313 9.63 -32.63 1.36
C SER A 313 9.25 -33.93 0.65
N ASP A 314 8.10 -34.54 0.98
CA ASP A 314 7.61 -35.76 0.31
C ASP A 314 7.29 -35.50 -1.18
N VAL A 315 6.78 -34.31 -1.51
CA VAL A 315 6.58 -33.88 -2.91
C VAL A 315 7.93 -33.88 -3.62
N CYS A 316 8.94 -33.24 -3.06
CA CYS A 316 10.27 -33.17 -3.64
C CYS A 316 10.92 -34.56 -3.78
N GLU A 317 10.79 -35.43 -2.78
CA GLU A 317 11.24 -36.83 -2.88
C GLU A 317 10.52 -37.62 -3.98
N HIS A 318 9.24 -37.33 -4.22
CA HIS A 318 8.49 -37.97 -5.29
C HIS A 318 8.98 -37.50 -6.67
N PHE A 319 9.24 -36.20 -6.84
CA PHE A 319 9.71 -35.65 -8.12
C PHE A 319 11.21 -35.88 -8.40
N ALA A 320 12.02 -36.18 -7.37
CA ALA A 320 13.42 -36.58 -7.52
C ALA A 320 13.61 -38.00 -8.09
N LYS A 321 12.56 -38.84 -8.11
CA LYS A 321 12.64 -40.22 -8.63
C LYS A 321 12.86 -40.24 -10.14
N PRO A 322 13.62 -41.21 -10.68
CA PRO A 322 13.82 -41.33 -12.12
C PRO A 322 12.51 -41.71 -12.83
N GLY A 323 12.16 -40.99 -13.90
CA GLY A 323 10.95 -41.24 -14.67
C GLY A 323 10.61 -40.10 -15.63
N ASP A 324 9.64 -40.33 -16.50
CA ASP A 324 9.05 -39.29 -17.37
C ASP A 324 8.33 -38.23 -16.52
N ALA A 325 8.52 -36.94 -16.84
CA ALA A 325 8.04 -35.84 -16.00
C ALA A 325 6.50 -35.82 -15.85
N VAL A 326 5.76 -35.99 -16.95
CA VAL A 326 4.28 -36.11 -16.89
C VAL A 326 3.86 -37.38 -16.16
N GLY A 327 4.58 -38.49 -16.34
CA GLY A 327 4.34 -39.72 -15.59
C GLY A 327 4.49 -39.53 -14.08
N LYS A 328 5.49 -38.76 -13.64
CA LYS A 328 5.68 -38.40 -12.21
C LYS A 328 4.48 -37.60 -11.70
N LEU A 329 4.02 -36.59 -12.44
CA LEU A 329 2.83 -35.80 -12.08
C LEU A 329 1.56 -36.66 -12.01
N ALA A 330 1.32 -37.54 -12.99
CA ALA A 330 0.17 -38.43 -12.98
C ALA A 330 0.16 -39.37 -11.76
N SER A 331 1.32 -39.94 -11.43
CA SER A 331 1.46 -40.79 -10.24
C SER A 331 1.38 -40.02 -8.92
N PHE A 332 1.78 -38.74 -8.91
CA PHE A 332 1.62 -37.85 -7.77
C PHE A 332 0.14 -37.59 -7.52
N LEU A 333 -0.59 -37.14 -8.54
CA LEU A 333 -2.02 -36.85 -8.46
C LEU A 333 -2.84 -38.11 -8.17
N GLU A 334 -2.42 -39.29 -8.62
CA GLU A 334 -3.07 -40.55 -8.24
C GLU A 334 -2.96 -40.86 -6.74
N LYS A 335 -1.88 -40.43 -6.07
CA LYS A 335 -1.70 -40.61 -4.63
C LYS A 335 -2.44 -39.56 -3.81
N THR A 336 -2.53 -38.33 -4.33
CA THR A 336 -3.08 -37.18 -3.59
C THR A 336 -4.56 -36.92 -3.88
N ARG A 337 -5.10 -37.41 -5.01
CA ARG A 337 -6.51 -37.18 -5.35
C ARG A 337 -7.46 -37.84 -4.37
N VAL A 338 -8.52 -37.12 -4.04
CA VAL A 338 -9.61 -37.60 -3.18
C VAL A 338 -10.70 -38.21 -4.05
N GLY A 339 -10.50 -39.46 -4.50
CA GLY A 339 -11.47 -40.21 -5.29
C GLY A 339 -10.93 -40.91 -6.52
N ASP A 340 -11.85 -41.36 -7.37
CA ASP A 340 -11.51 -42.20 -8.53
C ASP A 340 -11.06 -41.38 -9.75
N CYS A 341 -11.37 -40.07 -9.79
CA CYS A 341 -11.13 -39.18 -10.91
C CYS A 341 -10.87 -37.74 -10.45
N LEU A 342 -10.32 -36.90 -11.34
CA LEU A 342 -10.09 -35.47 -11.10
C LEU A 342 -11.26 -34.62 -11.63
N ASP A 343 -11.67 -33.62 -10.87
CA ASP A 343 -12.72 -32.70 -11.28
C ASP A 343 -12.33 -31.94 -12.56
N SER A 344 -13.29 -31.82 -13.46
CA SER A 344 -13.03 -31.44 -14.87
C SER A 344 -14.23 -30.79 -15.54
N LYS A 345 -15.28 -30.47 -14.79
CA LYS A 345 -16.51 -29.88 -15.32
C LYS A 345 -16.86 -28.58 -14.62
N PHE A 346 -17.08 -27.53 -15.42
CA PHE A 346 -17.51 -26.25 -14.89
C PHE A 346 -19.02 -26.22 -14.65
N GLN A 347 -19.79 -26.73 -15.62
CA GLN A 347 -21.26 -26.77 -15.56
C GLN A 347 -21.82 -27.94 -16.36
N GLY A 348 -23.07 -28.30 -16.09
CA GLY A 348 -23.82 -29.34 -16.79
C GLY A 348 -23.58 -30.76 -16.26
N ALA A 349 -22.94 -30.91 -15.10
CA ALA A 349 -22.73 -32.21 -14.44
C ALA A 349 -23.10 -32.14 -12.93
N PRO A 350 -23.50 -33.26 -12.30
CA PRO A 350 -23.88 -33.27 -10.88
C PRO A 350 -22.81 -32.75 -9.90
N ASN A 351 -21.53 -32.86 -10.27
CA ASN A 351 -20.38 -32.30 -9.55
C ASN A 351 -19.71 -31.14 -10.30
N GLY A 352 -20.41 -30.52 -11.26
CA GLY A 352 -19.92 -29.30 -11.89
C GLY A 352 -19.84 -28.17 -10.87
N THR A 353 -18.89 -27.25 -11.07
CA THR A 353 -18.69 -26.07 -10.22
C THR A 353 -20.00 -25.32 -9.97
N VAL A 354 -20.73 -25.01 -11.04
CA VAL A 354 -21.96 -24.23 -11.00
C VAL A 354 -23.06 -24.98 -10.23
N GLU A 355 -23.28 -26.26 -10.53
CA GLU A 355 -24.37 -27.06 -9.92
C GLU A 355 -24.24 -27.17 -8.41
N VAL A 356 -23.02 -27.12 -7.91
CA VAL A 356 -22.73 -27.40 -6.51
C VAL A 356 -22.76 -26.12 -5.74
N LEU A 357 -22.11 -25.08 -6.24
CA LEU A 357 -22.20 -23.77 -5.62
C LEU A 357 -23.63 -23.22 -5.71
N SER A 358 -24.49 -23.74 -6.61
CA SER A 358 -25.92 -23.41 -6.66
C SER A 358 -26.78 -24.07 -5.56
N ARG A 359 -26.22 -24.98 -4.75
CA ARG A 359 -26.97 -25.63 -3.65
C ARG A 359 -27.13 -24.64 -2.50
N ASP A 360 -28.35 -24.21 -2.26
CA ASP A 360 -28.67 -23.15 -1.30
C ASP A 360 -29.17 -23.67 0.06
N GLN A 361 -29.28 -24.97 0.27
CA GLN A 361 -29.78 -25.52 1.53
C GLN A 361 -28.65 -25.68 2.55
N PHE A 362 -28.90 -25.28 3.80
CA PHE A 362 -27.98 -25.56 4.90
C PHE A 362 -27.92 -27.07 5.18
N ASP A 363 -26.72 -27.64 5.19
CA ASP A 363 -26.44 -29.03 5.55
C ASP A 363 -25.56 -29.15 6.81
N GLY A 364 -25.02 -28.02 7.28
CA GLY A 364 -24.15 -27.91 8.44
C GLY A 364 -22.73 -28.41 8.25
N GLU A 365 -22.36 -28.79 7.03
CA GLU A 365 -21.04 -29.29 6.69
C GLU A 365 -20.39 -28.56 5.50
N SER A 366 -21.19 -27.99 4.60
CA SER A 366 -20.71 -27.27 3.42
C SER A 366 -20.34 -25.82 3.76
N SER A 367 -19.19 -25.40 3.21
CA SER A 367 -18.66 -24.02 3.35
C SER A 367 -18.43 -23.33 2.00
N ALA A 368 -18.39 -24.08 0.90
CA ALA A 368 -17.90 -23.57 -0.39
C ALA A 368 -18.79 -22.46 -0.98
N ARG A 369 -20.12 -22.58 -0.90
CA ARG A 369 -21.03 -21.56 -1.42
C ARG A 369 -20.87 -20.23 -0.66
N GLN A 370 -20.82 -20.32 0.67
CA GLN A 370 -20.68 -19.16 1.54
C GLN A 370 -19.34 -18.46 1.33
N TRP A 371 -18.25 -19.23 1.27
CA TRP A 371 -16.92 -18.69 1.04
C TRP A 371 -16.79 -18.01 -0.32
N VAL A 372 -17.20 -18.68 -1.40
CA VAL A 372 -17.13 -18.10 -2.74
C VAL A 372 -18.04 -16.87 -2.85
N TYR A 373 -19.18 -16.83 -2.15
CA TYR A 373 -19.97 -15.62 -2.09
C TYR A 373 -19.19 -14.45 -1.45
N GLN A 374 -18.48 -14.69 -0.33
CA GLN A 374 -17.65 -13.65 0.30
C GLN A 374 -16.51 -13.17 -0.60
N THR A 375 -15.85 -14.05 -1.35
CA THR A 375 -14.82 -13.65 -2.30
C THR A 375 -15.41 -12.87 -3.48
N CYS A 376 -16.58 -13.28 -3.98
CA CYS A 376 -17.32 -12.56 -5.03
C CYS A 376 -17.89 -11.20 -4.58
N ASN A 377 -18.18 -11.06 -3.28
CA ASN A 377 -18.79 -9.85 -2.74
C ASN A 377 -17.75 -8.83 -2.24
N GLU A 378 -16.71 -9.28 -1.52
CA GLU A 378 -15.80 -8.39 -0.77
C GLU A 378 -14.33 -8.55 -1.15
N PHE A 379 -13.82 -9.78 -1.32
CA PHE A 379 -12.37 -10.00 -1.18
C PHE A 379 -11.59 -10.29 -2.46
N GLY A 380 -12.23 -10.77 -3.52
CA GLY A 380 -11.53 -11.24 -4.71
C GLY A 380 -10.89 -12.60 -4.47
N TYR A 381 -9.73 -12.67 -3.79
CA TYR A 381 -8.94 -13.86 -3.46
C TYR A 381 -8.94 -14.98 -4.52
N PHE A 382 -9.03 -14.64 -5.81
CA PHE A 382 -9.11 -15.66 -6.86
C PHE A 382 -7.68 -16.13 -7.14
N GLN A 383 -7.39 -17.38 -6.77
CA GLN A 383 -6.07 -17.98 -6.92
C GLN A 383 -5.81 -18.29 -8.40
N THR A 384 -4.78 -17.67 -8.97
CA THR A 384 -4.45 -17.78 -10.41
C THR A 384 -3.01 -18.24 -10.63
N THR A 385 -2.68 -18.54 -11.89
CA THR A 385 -1.33 -18.99 -12.30
C THR A 385 -0.68 -18.00 -13.28
N THR A 386 -1.03 -16.72 -13.23
CA THR A 386 -0.60 -15.73 -14.24
C THR A 386 0.85 -15.28 -14.08
N SER A 387 1.51 -15.57 -12.95
CA SER A 387 2.89 -15.16 -12.70
C SER A 387 3.93 -16.13 -13.24
N VAL A 388 4.94 -15.59 -13.93
CA VAL A 388 6.13 -16.31 -14.43
C VAL A 388 7.08 -16.77 -13.33
N ARG A 389 6.94 -16.32 -12.08
CA ARG A 389 7.76 -16.78 -10.94
C ARG A 389 7.28 -18.11 -10.35
N SER A 390 6.08 -18.54 -10.74
CA SER A 390 5.46 -19.78 -10.30
C SER A 390 5.76 -20.94 -11.26
N PRO A 391 5.96 -22.19 -10.78
CA PRO A 391 6.17 -23.34 -11.66
C PRO A 391 4.88 -23.74 -12.41
N PHE A 392 3.77 -23.08 -12.11
CA PHE A 392 2.45 -23.31 -12.72
C PHE A 392 2.10 -22.29 -13.81
N HIS A 393 3.01 -21.38 -14.15
CA HIS A 393 2.76 -20.24 -15.05
C HIS A 393 2.28 -20.60 -16.47
N VAL A 394 2.46 -21.85 -16.88
CA VAL A 394 2.08 -22.40 -18.19
C VAL A 394 0.61 -22.81 -18.26
N LEU A 395 -0.09 -22.93 -17.12
CA LEU A 395 -1.52 -23.22 -17.06
C LEU A 395 -2.29 -21.97 -17.52
N ARG A 396 -3.01 -22.08 -18.63
CA ARG A 396 -3.61 -20.91 -19.31
C ARG A 396 -5.08 -20.70 -18.99
N ALA A 397 -5.79 -21.73 -18.52
CA ALA A 397 -7.21 -21.65 -18.25
C ALA A 397 -7.51 -21.12 -16.83
N VAL A 398 -6.54 -21.15 -15.92
CA VAL A 398 -6.65 -20.64 -14.53
C VAL A 398 -6.43 -19.12 -14.46
N THR A 399 -7.37 -18.37 -15.01
CA THR A 399 -7.37 -16.90 -15.02
C THR A 399 -8.41 -16.33 -14.06
N GLU A 400 -8.24 -15.07 -13.63
CA GLU A 400 -9.20 -14.33 -12.78
C GLU A 400 -10.65 -14.41 -13.33
N ALA A 401 -10.80 -14.38 -14.66
CA ALA A 401 -12.10 -14.50 -15.31
C ALA A 401 -12.71 -15.89 -15.08
N ASN A 402 -11.96 -16.96 -15.33
CA ASN A 402 -12.48 -18.33 -15.31
C ASN A 402 -12.65 -18.88 -13.89
N VAL A 403 -11.75 -18.54 -12.96
CA VAL A 403 -11.79 -19.04 -11.58
C VAL A 403 -12.48 -18.11 -10.59
N GLY A 404 -12.83 -16.89 -11.03
CA GLY A 404 -13.51 -15.89 -10.21
C GLY A 404 -14.76 -15.34 -10.86
N THR A 405 -14.59 -14.39 -11.78
CA THR A 405 -15.68 -13.55 -12.32
C THR A 405 -16.83 -14.38 -12.92
N GLU A 406 -16.53 -15.43 -13.69
CA GLU A 406 -17.55 -16.27 -14.31
C GLU A 406 -18.31 -17.15 -13.30
N ILE A 407 -17.66 -17.54 -12.20
CA ILE A 407 -18.35 -18.22 -11.10
C ILE A 407 -19.29 -17.23 -10.39
N CYS A 408 -18.80 -16.03 -10.07
CA CYS A 408 -19.59 -14.98 -9.44
C CYS A 408 -20.86 -14.65 -10.24
N LYS A 409 -20.70 -14.51 -11.56
CA LYS A 409 -21.78 -14.27 -12.51
C LYS A 409 -22.78 -15.41 -12.55
N ARG A 410 -22.33 -16.64 -12.82
CA ARG A 410 -23.25 -17.76 -13.13
C ARG A 410 -23.92 -18.35 -11.91
N VAL A 411 -23.28 -18.28 -10.74
CA VAL A 411 -23.82 -18.86 -9.49
C VAL A 411 -24.60 -17.83 -8.68
N TYR A 412 -24.14 -16.57 -8.63
CA TYR A 412 -24.70 -15.55 -7.74
C TYR A 412 -25.35 -14.37 -8.47
N ASP A 413 -25.35 -14.34 -9.81
CA ASP A 413 -25.84 -13.19 -10.60
C ASP A 413 -25.08 -11.88 -10.27
N ILE A 414 -23.80 -12.00 -9.91
CA ILE A 414 -22.90 -10.88 -9.61
C ILE A 414 -22.03 -10.62 -10.85
N ASP A 415 -22.42 -9.61 -11.62
CA ASP A 415 -21.76 -9.19 -12.88
C ASP A 415 -20.69 -8.09 -12.69
N VAL A 416 -20.49 -7.63 -11.45
CA VAL A 416 -19.53 -6.58 -11.10
C VAL A 416 -18.38 -7.22 -10.32
N ALA A 417 -17.15 -6.77 -10.54
CA ALA A 417 -16.01 -7.21 -9.75
C ALA A 417 -16.22 -6.93 -8.25
N PRO A 418 -15.72 -7.78 -7.35
CA PRO A 418 -15.80 -7.55 -5.91
C PRO A 418 -15.17 -6.20 -5.53
N ASP A 419 -15.73 -5.54 -4.53
CA ASP A 419 -15.26 -4.22 -4.07
C ASP A 419 -14.04 -4.35 -3.15
N VAL A 420 -12.95 -4.91 -3.68
CA VAL A 420 -11.69 -5.09 -2.94
C VAL A 420 -11.08 -3.76 -2.51
N ALA A 421 -11.34 -2.68 -3.26
CA ALA A 421 -10.89 -1.34 -2.92
C ALA A 421 -11.65 -0.80 -1.70
N GLY A 422 -12.97 -1.00 -1.63
CA GLY A 422 -13.80 -0.71 -0.47
C GLY A 422 -13.35 -1.50 0.75
N ALA A 423 -13.20 -2.83 0.63
CA ALA A 423 -12.74 -3.68 1.73
C ALA A 423 -11.36 -3.26 2.26
N ASN A 424 -10.39 -2.98 1.37
CA ASN A 424 -9.07 -2.50 1.77
C ASN A 424 -9.10 -1.11 2.41
N LEU A 425 -9.98 -0.22 1.95
CA LEU A 425 -10.16 1.11 2.54
C LEU A 425 -10.80 1.03 3.92
N ASP A 426 -11.82 0.18 4.08
CA ASP A 426 -12.55 0.02 5.32
C ASP A 426 -11.72 -0.65 6.42
N TYR A 427 -10.81 -1.55 6.04
CA TYR A 427 -10.04 -2.35 7.00
C TYR A 427 -8.54 -2.04 7.04
N GLY A 428 -8.02 -1.17 6.17
CA GLY A 428 -6.64 -0.70 6.19
C GLY A 428 -5.63 -1.59 5.45
N SER A 429 -6.03 -2.76 4.94
CA SER A 429 -5.15 -3.67 4.19
C SER A 429 -3.87 -4.02 4.99
N LEU A 430 -2.71 -4.17 4.33
CA LEU A 430 -1.39 -4.32 4.99
C LEU A 430 -1.00 -3.10 5.84
N GLY A 431 -1.54 -1.91 5.52
CA GLY A 431 -1.34 -0.68 6.29
C GLY A 431 -2.34 -0.51 7.44
N ILE A 432 -2.83 -1.61 8.02
CA ILE A 432 -3.84 -1.59 9.07
C ILE A 432 -3.34 -0.82 10.32
N GLU A 433 -3.97 0.32 10.60
CA GLU A 433 -3.69 1.13 11.79
C GLU A 433 -4.43 0.60 13.02
N VAL A 434 -3.90 -0.46 13.62
CA VAL A 434 -4.50 -1.10 14.80
C VAL A 434 -3.49 -1.25 15.94
N GLU A 435 -3.95 -1.09 17.17
CA GLU A 435 -3.16 -1.30 18.39
C GLU A 435 -3.47 -2.63 19.06
N GLY A 436 -2.47 -3.23 19.70
CA GLY A 436 -2.65 -4.45 20.48
C GLY A 436 -2.97 -5.68 19.64
N VAL A 437 -2.45 -5.80 18.42
CA VAL A 437 -2.65 -6.98 17.56
C VAL A 437 -1.33 -7.68 17.26
N THR A 438 -1.29 -9.00 17.44
CA THR A 438 -0.17 -9.83 17.00
C THR A 438 -0.55 -10.50 15.69
N PHE A 439 0.32 -10.42 14.68
CA PHE A 439 0.14 -11.03 13.36
C PHE A 439 1.16 -12.14 13.11
N PRO A 440 0.91 -13.38 13.60
CA PRO A 440 1.72 -14.54 13.23
C PRO A 440 1.48 -14.91 11.76
N SER A 441 2.52 -15.24 10.99
CA SER A 441 2.38 -15.81 9.63
C SER A 441 3.61 -16.64 9.30
N GLY A 442 3.45 -17.70 8.52
CA GLY A 442 4.54 -18.60 8.17
C GLY A 442 5.17 -18.29 6.79
N THR A 443 6.46 -18.55 6.59
CA THR A 443 7.13 -18.26 5.31
C THR A 443 6.71 -19.17 4.15
N ILE A 444 6.20 -20.37 4.43
CA ILE A 444 5.71 -21.31 3.42
C ILE A 444 4.18 -21.32 3.30
N ASP A 445 3.49 -20.48 4.08
CA ASP A 445 2.04 -20.30 3.98
C ASP A 445 1.68 -19.49 2.74
N PRO A 446 0.98 -20.03 1.73
CA PRO A 446 0.63 -19.29 0.52
C PRO A 446 -0.16 -17.99 0.76
N TRP A 447 -0.89 -17.89 1.88
CA TRP A 447 -1.67 -16.70 2.23
C TRP A 447 -0.83 -15.56 2.81
N HIS A 448 0.42 -15.80 3.21
CA HIS A 448 1.26 -14.75 3.79
C HIS A 448 1.52 -13.59 2.83
N ALA A 449 1.42 -13.82 1.52
CA ALA A 449 1.52 -12.78 0.49
C ALA A 449 0.44 -11.69 0.59
N LEU A 450 -0.67 -11.96 1.28
CA LEU A 450 -1.74 -10.99 1.58
C LEU A 450 -1.81 -10.62 3.07
N ALA A 451 -0.89 -11.14 3.89
CA ALA A 451 -0.84 -10.94 5.33
C ALA A 451 0.24 -9.93 5.74
N VAL A 452 0.15 -9.46 6.97
CA VAL A 452 1.19 -8.64 7.60
C VAL A 452 2.45 -9.50 7.81
N GLN A 453 3.58 -9.05 7.27
CA GLN A 453 4.89 -9.69 7.36
C GLN A 453 5.85 -8.84 8.22
N ASN A 454 7.05 -9.34 8.51
CA ASN A 454 8.08 -8.54 9.20
C ASN A 454 8.44 -7.26 8.42
N SER A 455 8.45 -7.32 7.10
CA SER A 455 8.67 -6.19 6.19
C SER A 455 7.49 -5.21 6.12
N THR A 456 6.34 -5.54 6.72
CA THR A 456 5.15 -4.68 6.70
C THR A 456 5.26 -3.61 7.79
N ASP A 457 5.28 -2.35 7.37
CA ASP A 457 5.38 -1.20 8.27
C ASP A 457 4.07 -0.99 9.05
N LEU A 458 3.95 -1.65 10.20
CA LEU A 458 2.84 -1.47 11.12
C LEU A 458 2.95 -0.10 11.81
N HIS A 459 1.96 0.77 11.61
CA HIS A 459 1.91 2.12 12.16
C HIS A 459 1.81 2.23 13.71
N SER A 460 1.77 1.10 14.42
CA SER A 460 1.56 1.02 15.87
C SER A 460 2.67 0.24 16.59
N TYR A 461 3.24 0.83 17.64
CA TYR A 461 4.24 0.18 18.50
C TYR A 461 3.70 -1.04 19.28
N SER A 462 2.38 -1.11 19.47
CA SER A 462 1.73 -2.18 20.24
C SER A 462 1.27 -3.34 19.36
N SER A 463 1.30 -3.21 18.04
CA SER A 463 1.06 -4.31 17.12
C SER A 463 2.38 -4.86 16.59
N LYS A 464 2.46 -6.16 16.38
CA LYS A 464 3.71 -6.84 15.97
C LYS A 464 3.44 -7.99 15.01
N ALA A 465 4.23 -8.05 13.94
CA ALA A 465 4.36 -9.24 13.12
C ALA A 465 5.20 -10.30 13.84
N VAL A 466 4.84 -11.57 13.68
CA VAL A 466 5.64 -12.73 14.12
C VAL A 466 5.78 -13.63 12.90
N PHE A 467 6.77 -13.36 12.06
CA PHE A 467 6.98 -14.13 10.84
C PHE A 467 7.82 -15.39 11.13
N ILE A 468 7.25 -16.56 10.86
CA ILE A 468 7.73 -17.86 11.34
C ILE A 468 8.33 -18.62 10.15
N GLU A 469 9.65 -18.78 10.17
CA GLU A 469 10.36 -19.47 9.10
C GLU A 469 9.98 -20.97 9.05
N GLY A 470 9.82 -21.50 7.82
CA GLY A 470 9.54 -22.90 7.54
C GLY A 470 8.14 -23.38 7.97
N THR A 471 7.25 -22.45 8.33
CA THR A 471 5.98 -22.77 8.99
C THR A 471 4.78 -22.57 8.05
N ALA A 472 3.81 -23.48 8.14
CA ALA A 472 2.59 -23.50 7.33
C ALA A 472 1.45 -22.66 7.91
N HIS A 473 0.36 -22.55 7.15
CA HIS A 473 -0.81 -21.74 7.46
C HIS A 473 -1.40 -22.08 8.84
N CYS A 474 -1.44 -21.08 9.73
CA CYS A 474 -1.99 -21.16 11.09
C CYS A 474 -1.40 -22.26 11.99
N ALA A 475 -0.20 -22.77 11.69
CA ALA A 475 0.42 -23.79 12.52
C ALA A 475 0.70 -23.30 13.96
N ASP A 476 0.88 -21.98 14.16
CA ASP A 476 1.04 -21.34 15.47
C ASP A 476 -0.20 -21.46 16.38
N MET A 477 -1.37 -21.74 15.81
CA MET A 477 -2.60 -21.87 16.60
C MET A 477 -2.77 -23.24 17.26
N TYR A 478 -1.91 -24.22 16.95
CA TYR A 478 -1.95 -25.54 17.58
C TYR A 478 -1.25 -25.55 18.94
N TYR A 479 -1.61 -26.53 19.77
CA TYR A 479 -1.04 -26.69 21.11
C TYR A 479 0.48 -26.90 21.04
N PRO A 480 1.30 -26.21 21.85
CA PRO A 480 2.76 -26.33 21.80
C PRO A 480 3.24 -27.74 22.13
N SER A 481 4.18 -28.25 21.35
CA SER A 481 4.76 -29.58 21.48
C SER A 481 6.30 -29.52 21.46
N GLU A 482 6.95 -30.45 22.17
CA GLU A 482 8.42 -30.60 22.10
C GLU A 482 8.92 -31.01 20.70
N ARG A 483 8.01 -31.52 19.85
CA ARG A 483 8.31 -31.89 18.46
C ARG A 483 8.22 -30.71 17.49
N ASP A 484 7.71 -29.56 17.93
CA ASP A 484 7.59 -28.37 17.09
C ASP A 484 8.97 -27.88 16.67
N SER A 485 9.07 -27.27 15.48
CA SER A 485 10.33 -26.66 15.04
C SER A 485 10.80 -25.58 16.02
N PRO A 486 12.11 -25.33 16.15
CA PRO A 486 12.62 -24.26 17.00
C PRO A 486 11.96 -22.90 16.71
N GLN A 487 11.66 -22.63 15.45
CA GLN A 487 10.98 -21.44 14.96
C GLN A 487 9.53 -21.37 15.45
N LEU A 488 8.79 -22.48 15.41
CA LEU A 488 7.40 -22.51 15.91
C LEU A 488 7.36 -22.35 17.44
N GLN A 489 8.29 -22.98 18.16
CA GLN A 489 8.43 -22.79 19.62
C GLN A 489 8.79 -21.34 19.97
N TRP A 490 9.66 -20.71 19.18
CA TRP A 490 9.98 -19.28 19.30
C TRP A 490 8.74 -18.42 19.08
N ALA A 491 7.92 -18.72 18.06
CA ALA A 491 6.70 -17.99 17.76
C ALA A 491 5.70 -18.09 18.91
N HIS A 492 5.45 -19.29 19.46
CA HIS A 492 4.58 -19.46 20.63
C HIS A 492 5.04 -18.64 21.83
N LYS A 493 6.36 -18.60 22.12
CA LYS A 493 6.91 -17.75 23.18
C LYS A 493 6.67 -16.27 22.93
N LYS A 494 6.87 -15.80 21.68
CA LYS A 494 6.61 -14.41 21.30
C LYS A 494 5.13 -14.07 21.45
N ILE A 495 4.23 -14.89 20.91
CA ILE A 495 2.78 -14.69 21.00
C ILE A 495 2.34 -14.68 22.48
N ALA A 496 2.82 -15.61 23.30
CA ALA A 496 2.52 -15.65 24.73
C ALA A 496 2.94 -14.35 25.44
N ALA A 497 4.14 -13.84 25.17
CA ALA A 497 4.62 -12.58 25.74
C ALA A 497 3.78 -11.37 25.29
N ARG A 498 3.29 -11.36 24.03
CA ARG A 498 2.36 -10.32 23.55
C ARG A 498 1.04 -10.35 24.31
N VAL A 499 0.46 -11.54 24.48
CA VAL A 499 -0.79 -11.76 25.21
C VAL A 499 -0.65 -11.31 26.66
N GLU A 500 0.46 -11.66 27.32
CA GLU A 500 0.76 -11.18 28.67
C GLU A 500 0.81 -9.64 28.72
N GLN A 501 1.44 -9.00 27.74
CA GLN A 501 1.47 -7.54 27.67
C GLN A 501 0.06 -6.93 27.50
N TYR A 502 -0.85 -7.57 26.76
CA TYR A 502 -2.23 -7.09 26.61
C TYR A 502 -3.02 -7.12 27.92
N LEU A 503 -2.65 -8.04 28.82
CA LEU A 503 -3.31 -8.24 30.10
C LEU A 503 -2.76 -7.35 31.22
N GLN A 504 -1.64 -6.64 30.99
CA GLN A 504 -1.07 -5.69 31.95
C GLN A 504 -1.76 -4.32 31.87
N ASP A 505 -2.16 -3.76 33.02
CA ASP A 505 -2.67 -2.38 33.09
C ASP A 505 -1.52 -1.37 32.91
N ARG A 506 -1.36 -0.82 31.71
CA ARG A 506 -0.52 0.37 31.48
C ARG A 506 -1.37 1.58 31.13
N ASP A 507 -1.44 2.51 32.08
CA ASP A 507 -1.93 3.87 31.86
C ASP A 507 -0.89 4.59 30.99
N TYR A 508 -1.16 4.76 29.69
CA TYR A 508 -0.20 5.31 28.71
C TYR A 508 0.03 6.84 28.87
N ARG A 509 -0.28 7.39 30.05
CA ARG A 509 -0.16 8.80 30.39
C ARG A 509 0.72 8.96 31.61
N HIS A 510 2.03 8.83 31.43
CA HIS A 510 3.14 9.42 32.19
C HIS A 510 4.27 8.41 32.18
N ASP A 511 5.27 8.64 31.34
CA ASP A 511 6.69 8.53 31.72
C ASP A 511 7.55 8.92 30.51
N VAL A 512 7.78 10.22 30.40
CA VAL A 512 9.01 10.74 29.82
C VAL A 512 10.01 10.81 30.97
N ALA A 513 11.13 10.09 30.81
CA ALA A 513 12.31 10.03 31.68
C ALA A 513 12.31 8.95 32.78
N ALA A 514 12.79 7.76 32.42
CA ALA A 514 13.61 6.94 33.33
C ALA A 514 14.83 6.40 32.56
N THR A 515 16.00 6.78 33.03
CA THR A 515 17.33 6.33 32.59
C THR A 515 17.48 4.79 32.71
N PRO A 516 18.33 4.15 31.88
CA PRO A 516 18.54 2.70 31.97
C PRO A 516 19.24 2.34 33.29
N LEU A 517 18.70 1.33 33.99
CA LEU A 517 19.30 0.73 35.18
C LEU A 517 20.53 -0.11 34.77
N THR A 518 21.55 -0.13 35.64
CA THR A 518 22.81 -0.82 35.38
C THR A 518 22.72 -2.32 35.70
N PRO A 519 23.59 -3.16 35.11
CA PRO A 519 23.56 -4.62 35.26
C PRO A 519 23.64 -5.16 36.71
N GLU A 520 24.08 -4.33 37.67
CA GLU A 520 24.20 -4.71 39.08
C GLU A 520 22.87 -4.68 39.86
N GLU A 521 21.80 -4.08 39.31
CA GLU A 521 20.48 -4.04 39.96
C GLU A 521 19.57 -5.23 39.59
N VAL A 522 19.98 -6.03 38.60
CA VAL A 522 19.24 -7.22 38.14
C VAL A 522 19.51 -8.45 39.05
N GLU A 523 20.59 -8.44 39.83
CA GLU A 523 20.94 -9.58 40.71
C GLU A 523 20.25 -9.58 42.10
N ALA A 524 19.42 -8.58 42.42
CA ALA A 524 18.81 -8.47 43.76
C ALA A 524 17.38 -9.03 43.88
N VAL A 525 16.78 -9.58 42.82
CA VAL A 525 15.38 -10.04 42.83
C VAL A 525 15.22 -11.54 43.16
N ASP A 526 16.30 -12.32 43.23
CA ASP A 526 16.23 -13.78 43.37
C ASP A 526 16.28 -14.33 44.82
N HIS A 527 16.09 -13.48 45.84
CA HIS A 527 16.24 -13.90 47.24
C HIS A 527 15.13 -13.48 48.21
N CYS A 528 13.86 -13.55 47.77
CA CYS A 528 12.71 -13.41 48.67
C CYS A 528 11.49 -14.27 48.30
N PHE A 529 11.66 -15.59 48.20
CA PHE A 529 10.53 -16.53 48.32
C PHE A 529 10.88 -17.67 49.30
N SER A 530 10.63 -17.45 50.59
CA SER A 530 10.27 -18.55 51.50
C SER A 530 9.48 -18.09 52.74
N THR A 531 8.23 -18.58 52.82
CA THR A 531 7.33 -18.78 54.00
C THR A 531 6.33 -17.68 54.47
N PRO A 532 5.13 -18.06 54.98
CA PRO A 532 3.87 -17.27 54.95
C PRO A 532 3.36 -16.79 56.34
N PRO A 533 2.30 -15.93 56.42
CA PRO A 533 1.14 -16.32 57.26
C PRO A 533 -0.28 -15.71 56.95
N LEU A 534 -1.31 -16.55 57.21
CA LEU A 534 -2.57 -16.36 58.00
C LEU A 534 -3.65 -15.27 57.70
N CYS A 535 -4.90 -15.76 57.63
CA CYS A 535 -6.22 -15.08 57.63
C CYS A 535 -6.67 -14.51 59.00
N PHE A 536 -7.59 -13.51 59.04
CA PHE A 536 -8.89 -13.49 59.80
C PHE A 536 -9.71 -12.15 59.73
N VAL A 537 -10.90 -12.19 59.06
CA VAL A 537 -12.30 -11.72 59.35
C VAL A 537 -12.69 -10.36 60.04
N SER A 538 -13.65 -9.61 59.43
CA SER A 538 -14.99 -9.12 59.96
C SER A 538 -15.44 -7.69 59.47
N PHE A 539 -16.69 -7.21 59.65
CA PHE A 539 -18.02 -7.38 58.98
C PHE A 539 -18.95 -6.21 59.46
N LEU A 540 -20.06 -5.88 58.72
CA LEU A 540 -21.24 -5.01 59.04
C LEU A 540 -21.14 -3.48 58.73
N ASP A 541 -22.14 -2.74 58.18
CA ASP A 541 -23.62 -2.81 58.27
C ASP A 541 -24.36 -2.05 57.10
N HIS A 542 -25.64 -2.36 56.83
CA HIS A 542 -26.54 -1.69 55.84
C HIS A 542 -27.99 -1.59 56.35
N CYS A 543 -28.64 -0.41 56.27
CA CYS A 543 -30.12 -0.23 56.22
C CYS A 543 -30.53 1.24 55.93
N THR A 544 -31.54 1.47 55.07
CA THR A 544 -32.18 2.81 54.88
C THR A 544 -33.67 2.69 54.50
N VAL A 545 -34.50 3.61 55.02
CA VAL A 545 -35.95 3.75 54.82
C VAL A 545 -36.25 5.13 54.20
N VAL A 546 -37.24 5.25 53.30
CA VAL A 546 -37.55 6.46 52.50
C VAL A 546 -38.85 7.15 53.00
N MET A 547 -38.88 8.49 53.09
CA MET A 547 -40.09 9.32 53.23
C MET A 547 -40.17 10.43 52.15
N ALA A 548 -41.39 10.86 51.78
CA ALA A 548 -41.66 11.85 50.72
C ALA A 548 -41.51 13.32 51.18
N SER A 549 -40.96 14.18 50.32
CA SER A 549 -40.65 15.61 50.58
C SER A 549 -41.45 16.61 49.72
N TYR A 550 -41.65 17.83 50.23
CA TYR A 550 -42.10 19.01 49.48
C TYR A 550 -41.19 20.19 49.83
N GLU A 551 -40.58 20.81 48.82
CA GLU A 551 -39.66 21.94 48.98
C GLU A 551 -40.31 23.26 48.54
N THR A 552 -40.00 24.34 49.27
CA THR A 552 -40.51 25.68 48.98
C THR A 552 -39.91 26.23 47.67
N PRO A 553 -40.72 26.77 46.74
CA PRO A 553 -40.22 27.29 45.48
C PRO A 553 -39.38 28.55 45.68
N ARG A 554 -38.21 28.58 45.02
CA ARG A 554 -37.26 29.70 45.07
C ARG A 554 -37.81 30.90 44.29
N VAL A 555 -37.73 32.10 44.89
CA VAL A 555 -38.10 33.38 44.26
C VAL A 555 -36.92 34.35 44.39
N ASP A 556 -36.49 34.94 43.29
CA ASP A 556 -35.36 35.89 43.27
C ASP A 556 -35.79 37.26 43.78
N VAL A 557 -34.95 37.87 44.64
CA VAL A 557 -35.24 39.16 45.28
C VAL A 557 -34.40 40.26 44.65
N ASN A 558 -35.04 41.21 43.96
CA ASN A 558 -34.39 42.41 43.41
C ASN A 558 -34.48 43.57 44.40
N THR A 559 -33.35 44.02 44.93
CA THR A 559 -33.28 45.12 45.90
C THR A 559 -33.39 46.51 45.26
N ASN A 560 -33.14 46.64 43.96
CA ASN A 560 -33.04 47.92 43.25
C ASN A 560 -34.16 48.15 42.21
N GLY A 561 -35.13 47.24 42.09
CA GLY A 561 -36.26 47.38 41.17
C GLY A 561 -37.24 46.20 41.23
N TRP A 562 -38.25 46.19 40.37
CA TRP A 562 -39.28 45.13 40.31
C TRP A 562 -39.06 44.10 39.17
N GLY A 563 -37.88 44.08 38.55
CA GLY A 563 -37.54 43.19 37.42
C GLY A 563 -36.58 42.05 37.80
N PRO A 564 -36.26 41.14 36.86
CA PRO A 564 -35.28 40.07 37.09
C PRO A 564 -33.89 40.65 37.40
N THR A 565 -33.23 40.13 38.43
CA THR A 565 -31.84 40.50 38.78
C THR A 565 -30.79 39.80 37.92
N THR A 566 -31.12 38.60 37.47
CA THR A 566 -30.20 37.67 36.82
C THR A 566 -30.90 37.00 35.65
N LEU A 567 -30.14 36.60 34.64
CA LEU A 567 -30.68 35.76 33.57
C LEU A 567 -31.17 34.43 34.17
N PRO A 568 -32.24 33.81 33.64
CA PRO A 568 -32.68 32.50 34.09
C PRO A 568 -31.53 31.48 33.99
N GLU A 569 -31.29 30.70 35.05
CA GLU A 569 -30.18 29.71 35.11
C GLU A 569 -30.18 28.78 33.88
N GLN A 570 -31.36 28.42 33.38
CA GLN A 570 -31.54 27.58 32.18
C GLN A 570 -30.92 28.12 30.88
N PHE A 571 -30.60 29.42 30.81
CA PHE A 571 -29.99 30.04 29.61
C PHE A 571 -28.63 30.71 29.89
N LEU A 572 -28.10 30.62 31.11
CA LEU A 572 -26.86 31.31 31.48
C LEU A 572 -25.62 30.76 30.74
N ASN A 573 -25.69 29.50 30.31
CA ASN A 573 -24.58 28.79 29.64
C ASN A 573 -24.91 28.40 28.18
N VAL A 574 -25.98 28.96 27.60
CA VAL A 574 -26.41 28.64 26.23
C VAL A 574 -26.53 29.94 25.44
N PRO A 575 -25.84 30.10 24.30
CA PRO A 575 -26.04 31.27 23.43
C PRO A 575 -27.50 31.37 23.03
N TYR A 576 -28.13 32.54 23.20
CA TYR A 576 -29.55 32.68 22.91
C TYR A 576 -29.79 32.81 21.41
N ALA A 577 -30.71 32.01 20.88
CA ALA A 577 -31.17 32.12 19.50
C ALA A 577 -32.69 31.93 19.40
N PRO A 578 -33.44 32.86 18.77
CA PRO A 578 -34.87 32.72 18.60
C PRO A 578 -35.19 31.57 17.62
N PHE A 579 -36.19 30.76 17.94
CA PHE A 579 -36.68 29.69 17.08
C PHE A 579 -38.19 29.53 17.22
N ASN A 580 -38.82 28.92 16.21
CA ASN A 580 -40.23 28.59 16.22
C ASN A 580 -40.42 27.07 16.13
N LYS A 581 -41.12 26.48 17.10
CA LYS A 581 -41.41 25.02 17.13
C LYS A 581 -42.37 24.58 16.01
N GLY A 582 -43.07 25.52 15.36
CA GLY A 582 -43.99 25.25 14.25
C GLY A 582 -43.34 25.19 12.87
N ASP A 583 -42.03 25.45 12.76
CA ASP A 583 -41.32 25.41 11.48
C ASP A 583 -41.20 23.97 10.96
N LYS A 584 -41.26 23.79 9.63
CA LYS A 584 -41.07 22.48 9.01
C LYS A 584 -39.62 22.01 9.16
N LEU A 585 -39.44 20.82 9.72
CA LEU A 585 -38.16 20.13 9.89
C LEU A 585 -37.87 19.18 8.70
N GLY A 586 -36.61 18.76 8.53
CA GLY A 586 -36.22 17.73 7.54
C GLY A 586 -35.47 18.22 6.29
N LYS A 587 -34.69 19.30 6.39
CA LYS A 587 -33.78 19.71 5.31
C LYS A 587 -32.47 18.90 5.41
N ALA A 588 -32.17 18.11 4.38
CA ALA A 588 -30.87 17.46 4.26
C ALA A 588 -29.77 18.49 3.96
N ALA A 589 -28.62 18.35 4.62
CA ALA A 589 -27.38 19.02 4.26
C ALA A 589 -26.61 18.08 3.32
N ASP A 590 -26.39 18.52 2.09
CA ASP A 590 -25.69 17.74 1.09
C ASP A 590 -24.43 18.51 0.69
N PHE A 591 -23.28 17.90 0.91
CA PHE A 591 -21.95 18.45 0.64
C PHE A 591 -21.44 18.08 -0.77
N VAL A 592 -22.23 17.34 -1.55
CA VAL A 592 -21.89 16.80 -2.88
C VAL A 592 -22.81 17.33 -4.00
N SER A 593 -24.04 17.74 -3.66
CA SER A 593 -25.09 18.09 -4.65
C SER A 593 -25.05 19.53 -5.20
N ASN A 594 -25.08 19.65 -6.54
CA ASN A 594 -25.41 20.86 -7.33
C ASN A 594 -26.93 21.16 -7.47
N TYR A 595 -27.80 20.50 -6.72
CA TYR A 595 -29.26 20.57 -6.90
C TYR A 595 -29.86 21.82 -6.21
N ALA A 596 -30.14 22.87 -6.98
CA ALA A 596 -30.93 24.02 -6.48
C ALA A 596 -32.44 23.75 -6.66
N PRO A 597 -33.23 23.49 -5.60
CA PRO A 597 -34.67 23.29 -5.76
C PRO A 597 -35.32 24.62 -6.16
N ARG A 598 -36.04 24.64 -7.28
CA ARG A 598 -36.97 25.73 -7.60
C ARG A 598 -38.10 25.73 -6.57
N GLY A 599 -38.11 26.69 -5.65
CA GLY A 599 -39.28 27.04 -4.85
C GLY A 599 -39.04 27.01 -3.34
N SER A 600 -39.24 28.18 -2.75
CA SER A 600 -39.16 28.51 -1.32
C SER A 600 -40.10 27.67 -0.44
N ARG A 601 -39.74 26.42 -0.13
CA ARG A 601 -40.48 25.56 0.82
C ARG A 601 -39.99 25.65 2.27
N TYR A 602 -38.84 26.28 2.51
CA TYR A 602 -38.18 26.41 3.82
C TYR A 602 -37.74 27.85 4.12
N ALA A 603 -38.54 28.85 3.72
CA ALA A 603 -38.24 30.23 4.10
C ALA A 603 -38.57 30.44 5.58
N ARG A 604 -37.55 30.74 6.39
CA ARG A 604 -37.72 31.26 7.75
C ARG A 604 -38.33 32.67 7.69
N ASP A 605 -39.13 33.00 8.70
CA ASP A 605 -39.51 34.38 9.00
C ASP A 605 -38.22 35.22 9.20
N PRO A 606 -38.07 36.39 8.53
CA PRO A 606 -36.90 37.26 8.66
C PRO A 606 -36.60 37.76 10.08
N SER A 607 -37.49 37.53 11.06
CA SER A 607 -37.23 37.80 12.49
C SER A 607 -36.26 36.80 13.17
N GLY A 608 -35.99 35.63 12.56
CA GLY A 608 -35.19 34.54 13.13
C GLY A 608 -33.84 34.27 12.45
N VAL A 609 -33.13 35.33 12.03
CA VAL A 609 -31.78 35.18 11.44
C VAL A 609 -30.78 34.90 12.56
N ASN A 610 -30.62 33.63 12.93
CA ASN A 610 -29.63 33.17 13.91
C ASN A 610 -28.23 33.39 13.36
N ALA A 611 -27.50 34.37 13.89
CA ALA A 611 -26.08 34.57 13.61
C ALA A 611 -25.19 33.81 14.62
N GLU A 612 -25.62 33.65 15.88
CA GLU A 612 -24.83 32.99 16.94
C GLU A 612 -24.54 31.50 16.67
N PHE A 613 -25.45 30.74 16.04
CA PHE A 613 -25.26 29.31 15.75
C PHE A 613 -24.99 29.04 14.26
N GLN A 614 -24.20 29.90 13.62
CA GLN A 614 -23.72 29.68 12.25
C GLN A 614 -22.24 29.31 12.26
N TYR A 615 -21.93 28.13 11.74
CA TYR A 615 -20.57 27.80 11.33
C TYR A 615 -20.31 28.39 9.94
N LYS A 616 -19.37 29.33 9.85
CA LYS A 616 -18.84 29.81 8.57
C LYS A 616 -17.50 29.16 8.35
N HIS A 617 -17.47 28.33 7.32
CA HIS A 617 -16.27 27.65 6.87
C HIS A 617 -15.49 28.56 5.92
N ASP A 618 -14.26 28.96 6.29
CA ASP A 618 -13.39 29.71 5.40
C ASP A 618 -12.73 28.78 4.39
N SER A 619 -13.38 28.64 3.23
CA SER A 619 -12.88 27.85 2.09
C SER A 619 -11.44 28.17 1.64
N LYS A 620 -10.85 29.30 2.09
CA LYS A 620 -9.44 29.60 1.84
C LYS A 620 -8.49 29.01 2.88
N GLU A 621 -8.91 28.87 4.13
CA GLU A 621 -8.13 28.16 5.17
C GLU A 621 -8.21 26.65 4.94
N ASP A 622 -9.35 26.11 4.54
CA ASP A 622 -9.45 24.67 4.25
C ASP A 622 -8.66 24.24 3.02
N ALA A 623 -8.48 25.16 2.06
CA ALA A 623 -7.54 24.96 0.96
C ALA A 623 -6.06 25.01 1.39
N SER A 624 -5.78 25.47 2.62
CA SER A 624 -4.45 25.49 3.23
C SER A 624 -4.18 24.29 4.14
N PHE A 625 -5.23 23.65 4.68
CA PHE A 625 -5.12 22.37 5.37
C PHE A 625 -4.98 21.22 4.36
N GLN A 626 -3.95 20.41 4.56
CA GLN A 626 -3.81 19.10 3.92
C GLN A 626 -3.57 18.08 5.03
N LEU A 627 -4.14 16.89 4.86
CA LEU A 627 -3.71 15.70 5.60
C LEU A 627 -2.20 15.54 5.37
N VAL A 628 -1.44 15.20 6.42
CA VAL A 628 0.04 15.11 6.39
C VAL A 628 0.53 13.91 5.55
N ASP A 629 -0.39 13.20 4.90
CA ASP A 629 -0.10 12.12 3.98
C ASP A 629 0.13 12.67 2.55
N THR A 630 1.30 12.34 1.99
CA THR A 630 1.68 12.68 0.61
C THR A 630 1.07 11.74 -0.44
N ALA A 631 0.28 10.73 -0.03
CA ALA A 631 -0.53 9.91 -0.92
C ALA A 631 -1.78 10.64 -1.43
N LYS A 632 -2.16 10.39 -2.70
CA LYS A 632 -3.27 11.09 -3.36
C LYS A 632 -4.64 10.70 -2.82
N GLY A 633 -5.42 11.70 -2.41
CA GLY A 633 -6.88 11.67 -2.50
C GLY A 633 -7.36 12.28 -3.83
N THR A 634 -8.15 11.54 -4.61
CA THR A 634 -8.75 11.98 -5.87
C THR A 634 -9.68 13.18 -5.65
N ARG A 635 -9.43 14.31 -6.33
CA ARG A 635 -10.30 15.49 -6.30
C ARG A 635 -11.61 15.29 -7.10
N PRO A 636 -12.80 15.50 -6.53
CA PRO A 636 -14.05 15.62 -7.31
C PRO A 636 -14.10 16.94 -8.08
N LYS A 637 -14.36 16.88 -9.39
CA LYS A 637 -14.57 18.05 -10.27
C LYS A 637 -15.99 18.62 -10.12
N THR A 638 -16.30 19.32 -9.04
CA THR A 638 -17.51 20.17 -8.99
C THR A 638 -17.29 21.41 -8.11
N GLU A 639 -16.95 22.54 -8.76
CA GLU A 639 -16.91 23.87 -8.15
C GLU A 639 -18.37 24.35 -7.91
N ASP A 640 -18.98 24.01 -6.77
CA ASP A 640 -20.32 24.51 -6.44
C ASP A 640 -20.22 25.93 -5.82
N ARG A 641 -20.62 26.94 -6.60
CA ARG A 641 -20.57 28.35 -6.19
C ARG A 641 -21.90 28.80 -5.58
N LEU A 642 -22.05 28.63 -4.28
CA LEU A 642 -23.03 29.42 -3.51
C LEU A 642 -22.60 30.90 -3.48
N ARG A 643 -23.32 31.74 -4.22
CA ARG A 643 -23.09 33.19 -4.28
C ARG A 643 -23.50 33.87 -2.98
N PRO A 644 -22.75 34.89 -2.49
CA PRO A 644 -23.22 35.78 -1.43
C PRO A 644 -24.43 36.61 -1.91
N THR A 645 -25.57 36.43 -1.25
CA THR A 645 -26.73 37.31 -1.34
C THR A 645 -26.44 38.63 -0.62
N TRP A 646 -25.69 39.53 -1.26
CA TRP A 646 -25.58 40.92 -0.79
C TRP A 646 -25.88 41.96 -1.85
N ASN A 647 -26.61 41.62 -2.92
CA ASN A 647 -27.01 42.60 -3.93
C ASN A 647 -28.43 42.41 -4.51
N GLN A 648 -29.34 41.75 -3.80
CA GLN A 648 -30.77 41.74 -4.17
C GLN A 648 -31.59 42.87 -3.51
N GLN A 649 -30.98 44.02 -3.30
CA GLN A 649 -31.72 45.27 -3.11
C GLN A 649 -31.26 46.28 -4.15
N ARG A 650 -31.92 46.29 -5.32
CA ARG A 650 -32.57 47.47 -5.91
C ARG A 650 -32.95 47.24 -7.37
N PHE A 651 -34.13 47.76 -7.71
CA PHE A 651 -34.76 47.90 -9.04
C PHE A 651 -35.57 46.71 -9.58
N GLY A 652 -36.67 46.41 -8.88
CA GLY A 652 -37.90 45.97 -9.53
C GLY A 652 -38.63 47.18 -10.12
N GLY A 653 -38.50 47.40 -11.43
CA GLY A 653 -39.24 48.42 -12.19
C GLY A 653 -39.89 47.80 -13.43
N ARG A 654 -41.19 47.53 -13.30
CA ARG A 654 -42.24 47.31 -14.32
C ARG A 654 -41.87 47.28 -15.82
N GLY A 655 -42.42 46.26 -16.50
CA GLY A 655 -42.79 46.24 -17.92
C GLY A 655 -41.70 45.70 -18.85
N GLY A 656 -41.93 44.85 -19.84
CA GLY A 656 -43.15 44.33 -20.45
C GLY A 656 -42.74 43.81 -21.85
N ARG A 657 -43.25 42.63 -22.22
CA ARG A 657 -43.52 42.09 -23.57
C ARG A 657 -42.56 42.36 -24.75
N GLY A 658 -42.25 41.25 -25.44
CA GLY A 658 -42.02 41.18 -26.90
C GLY A 658 -40.54 41.35 -27.28
N GLY A 659 -39.96 40.65 -28.24
CA GLY A 659 -40.47 39.79 -29.31
C GLY A 659 -39.42 39.81 -30.44
N ARG A 660 -39.16 38.63 -31.02
CA ARG A 660 -38.61 38.34 -32.37
C ARG A 660 -37.65 39.35 -33.06
N GLY A 661 -36.47 38.81 -33.42
CA GLY A 661 -36.09 38.66 -34.84
C GLY A 661 -35.05 39.62 -35.42
N GLY A 662 -34.21 39.08 -36.31
CA GLY A 662 -33.78 39.81 -37.51
C GLY A 662 -32.29 40.14 -37.65
N ARG A 663 -31.63 39.45 -38.59
CA ARG A 663 -30.31 39.69 -39.18
C ARG A 663 -30.17 41.08 -39.85
N GLY A 664 -28.92 41.51 -40.06
CA GLY A 664 -28.57 42.35 -41.22
C GLY A 664 -27.47 43.37 -40.94
N GLY A 665 -26.28 43.18 -41.52
CA GLY A 665 -25.23 44.18 -41.56
C GLY A 665 -25.39 45.13 -42.76
N PHE A 666 -24.89 46.36 -42.62
CA PHE A 666 -24.22 47.06 -43.71
C PHE A 666 -23.33 48.18 -43.13
N VAL A 667 -22.22 48.39 -43.83
CA VAL A 667 -21.12 49.32 -43.54
C VAL A 667 -21.42 50.64 -44.22
N ASP A 668 -21.32 51.75 -43.50
CA ASP A 668 -21.11 53.08 -44.08
C ASP A 668 -20.01 53.81 -43.30
N LYS A 669 -18.91 54.13 -44.00
CA LYS A 669 -17.84 55.00 -43.51
C LYS A 669 -18.21 56.45 -43.83
N PRO A 670 -18.15 57.39 -42.86
CA PRO A 670 -18.21 58.83 -43.17
C PRO A 670 -16.84 59.52 -43.11
N ASP A 671 -16.60 60.26 -44.18
CA ASP A 671 -15.77 61.46 -44.44
C ASP A 671 -15.06 62.15 -43.24
N PRO A 672 -13.73 62.44 -43.30
CA PRO A 672 -12.96 63.06 -42.21
C PRO A 672 -13.24 64.55 -41.93
N ASN A 673 -14.01 65.27 -42.76
CA ASN A 673 -14.05 66.76 -42.71
C ASN A 673 -15.41 67.39 -42.36
N ALA A 674 -16.34 66.67 -41.73
CA ALA A 674 -17.58 67.26 -41.22
C ALA A 674 -17.48 67.70 -39.74
N ALA A 675 -17.85 68.95 -39.45
CA ALA A 675 -17.87 69.51 -38.10
C ALA A 675 -18.79 68.69 -37.17
N THR A 676 -18.23 68.15 -36.09
CA THR A 676 -18.94 67.23 -35.19
C THR A 676 -19.84 67.99 -34.21
N THR A 677 -21.15 67.85 -34.40
CA THR A 677 -22.16 68.21 -33.39
C THR A 677 -22.06 67.29 -32.17
N SER A 678 -22.44 67.78 -30.99
CA SER A 678 -22.30 67.10 -29.69
C SER A 678 -22.93 65.70 -29.62
N SER A 679 -23.85 65.38 -30.52
CA SER A 679 -24.48 64.06 -30.65
C SER A 679 -23.56 63.00 -31.27
N ALA A 680 -22.61 63.37 -32.13
CA ALA A 680 -21.65 62.44 -32.74
C ALA A 680 -20.57 61.97 -31.75
N GLN A 681 -20.12 62.85 -30.85
CA GLN A 681 -19.20 62.52 -29.76
C GLN A 681 -19.83 61.60 -28.70
N LEU A 682 -21.13 61.75 -28.45
CA LEU A 682 -21.87 60.85 -27.53
C LEU A 682 -22.05 59.45 -28.13
N ARG A 683 -22.28 59.35 -29.45
CA ARG A 683 -22.39 58.05 -30.16
C ARG A 683 -21.03 57.32 -30.22
N MET A 684 -19.94 58.04 -30.49
CA MET A 684 -18.56 57.50 -30.43
C MET A 684 -18.16 57.06 -29.01
N LYS A 685 -18.52 57.81 -27.96
CA LYS A 685 -18.30 57.39 -26.56
C LYS A 685 -19.16 56.18 -26.16
N GLY A 686 -20.38 56.06 -26.70
CA GLY A 686 -21.24 54.90 -26.50
C GLY A 686 -20.66 53.64 -27.16
N MET A 687 -20.19 53.77 -28.40
CA MET A 687 -19.59 52.67 -29.17
C MET A 687 -18.19 52.28 -28.65
N GLN A 688 -17.37 53.23 -28.17
CA GLN A 688 -16.12 52.94 -27.45
C GLN A 688 -16.36 52.31 -26.07
N LYS A 689 -17.45 52.66 -25.35
CA LYS A 689 -17.84 51.96 -24.11
C LYS A 689 -18.30 50.55 -24.41
N GLN A 690 -19.00 50.32 -25.52
CA GLN A 690 -19.46 49.00 -25.93
C GLN A 690 -18.32 48.12 -26.45
N ASN A 691 -17.35 48.68 -27.21
CA ASN A 691 -16.11 47.99 -27.60
C ASN A 691 -15.18 47.75 -26.41
N LYS A 692 -15.01 48.69 -25.47
CA LYS A 692 -14.30 48.41 -24.21
C LYS A 692 -15.00 47.36 -23.36
N ARG A 693 -16.33 47.25 -23.45
CA ARG A 693 -17.11 46.20 -22.76
C ARG A 693 -16.98 44.85 -23.47
N TRP A 694 -16.94 44.82 -24.80
CA TRP A 694 -16.67 43.61 -25.59
C TRP A 694 -15.21 43.17 -25.52
N ASP A 695 -14.24 44.07 -25.45
CA ASP A 695 -12.84 43.78 -25.18
C ASP A 695 -12.63 43.35 -23.73
N ARG A 696 -13.36 43.91 -22.76
CA ARG A 696 -13.38 43.37 -21.39
C ARG A 696 -14.06 42.02 -21.33
N LEU A 697 -15.08 41.74 -22.14
CA LEU A 697 -15.74 40.43 -22.19
C LEU A 697 -14.92 39.40 -22.97
N SER A 698 -14.14 39.83 -23.97
CA SER A 698 -13.20 39.03 -24.77
C SER A 698 -11.91 38.75 -24.00
N ASN A 699 -11.37 39.74 -23.28
CA ASN A 699 -10.28 39.55 -22.32
C ASN A 699 -10.75 38.80 -21.08
N ALA A 700 -12.00 38.97 -20.62
CA ALA A 700 -12.57 38.10 -19.60
C ALA A 700 -12.75 36.68 -20.15
N ARG A 701 -13.21 36.48 -21.40
CA ARG A 701 -13.29 35.15 -22.03
C ARG A 701 -11.92 34.53 -22.27
N ARG A 702 -10.89 35.31 -22.62
CA ARG A 702 -9.50 34.85 -22.68
C ARG A 702 -8.99 34.54 -21.27
N GLN A 703 -9.24 35.38 -20.27
CA GLN A 703 -8.92 35.09 -18.87
C GLN A 703 -9.71 33.90 -18.32
N PHE A 704 -10.92 33.61 -18.81
CA PHE A 704 -11.70 32.41 -18.47
C PHE A 704 -11.25 31.18 -19.26
N ALA A 705 -10.67 31.34 -20.45
CA ALA A 705 -10.01 30.26 -21.18
C ALA A 705 -8.62 29.92 -20.59
N PHE A 706 -7.92 30.92 -20.03
CA PHE A 706 -6.68 30.71 -19.27
C PHE A 706 -6.97 30.20 -17.84
N ARG A 707 -8.06 30.64 -17.17
CA ARG A 707 -8.48 30.09 -15.86
C ARG A 707 -9.19 28.74 -15.93
N ARG A 708 -9.66 28.29 -17.10
CA ARG A 708 -10.03 26.88 -17.30
C ARG A 708 -8.81 25.95 -17.40
N ARG A 709 -7.61 26.52 -17.48
CA ARG A 709 -6.34 25.81 -17.58
C ARG A 709 -5.46 26.01 -16.34
N ASP A 710 -6.00 26.60 -15.27
CA ASP A 710 -5.38 26.51 -13.95
C ASP A 710 -5.75 25.14 -13.37
N GLU A 711 -4.82 24.21 -13.58
CA GLU A 711 -4.48 23.06 -12.73
C GLU A 711 -5.45 21.88 -12.70
N ILE A 712 -5.50 21.14 -13.80
CA ILE A 712 -5.30 19.68 -13.65
C ILE A 712 -3.80 19.52 -13.38
N ARG A 713 -3.35 19.74 -12.14
CA ARG A 713 -2.05 19.22 -11.73
C ARG A 713 -2.26 17.71 -11.64
N ALA A 714 -1.60 16.96 -12.51
CA ALA A 714 -1.43 15.53 -12.27
C ALA A 714 -0.75 15.42 -10.92
N ASP A 715 -1.47 14.91 -9.93
CA ASP A 715 -0.89 14.68 -8.63
C ASP A 715 0.34 13.77 -8.82
N ARG A 716 1.44 14.02 -8.13
CA ARG A 716 2.65 13.20 -8.21
C ARG A 716 2.74 12.31 -6.97
N VAL A 717 3.29 11.11 -7.14
CA VAL A 717 3.57 10.17 -6.04
C VAL A 717 4.82 10.66 -5.32
N ALA A 718 4.86 10.61 -3.99
CA ALA A 718 6.04 10.98 -3.22
C ALA A 718 7.25 10.07 -3.54
N SER A 719 8.47 10.57 -3.35
CA SER A 719 9.68 9.78 -3.58
C SER A 719 9.94 8.75 -2.48
N VAL A 720 9.46 9.06 -1.27
CA VAL A 720 9.43 8.18 -0.10
C VAL A 720 8.15 8.45 0.66
N MET A 721 7.53 7.40 1.17
CA MET A 721 6.33 7.50 2.00
C MET A 721 6.76 7.97 3.40
N VAL A 722 6.17 9.07 3.86
CA VAL A 722 6.43 9.58 5.21
C VAL A 722 5.73 8.66 6.21
N GLN A 723 6.49 7.98 7.06
CA GLN A 723 5.94 7.09 8.08
C GLN A 723 5.44 7.89 9.29
N SER A 724 4.54 7.32 10.07
CA SER A 724 4.04 7.92 11.31
C SER A 724 5.13 8.12 12.37
N SER A 725 6.20 7.31 12.32
CA SER A 725 7.38 7.41 13.18
C SER A 725 8.26 8.64 12.88
N TRP A 726 8.07 9.29 11.72
CA TRP A 726 8.91 10.41 11.31
C TRP A 726 8.46 11.69 11.99
N THR A 727 9.39 12.36 12.66
CA THR A 727 9.11 13.63 13.33
C THR A 727 9.48 14.79 12.42
N LEU A 728 8.51 15.63 12.05
CA LEU A 728 8.78 16.85 11.28
C LEU A 728 9.60 17.83 12.14
N ILE A 729 10.80 18.17 11.69
CA ILE A 729 11.67 19.14 12.35
C ILE A 729 11.36 20.54 11.85
N GLU A 730 11.43 20.72 10.54
CA GLU A 730 11.30 22.03 9.92
C GLU A 730 10.72 21.91 8.51
N GLN A 731 10.01 22.96 8.06
CA GLN A 731 9.44 23.05 6.73
C GLN A 731 9.80 24.38 6.08
N PHE A 732 10.39 24.33 4.88
CA PHE A 732 10.80 25.49 4.10
C PHE A 732 9.92 25.67 2.88
N GLU A 733 9.41 26.88 2.68
CA GLU A 733 8.87 27.26 1.38
C GLU A 733 10.03 27.53 0.41
N MET A 734 9.92 27.08 -0.84
CA MET A 734 10.98 27.28 -1.83
C MET A 734 11.33 28.76 -2.04
N GLN A 735 10.37 29.67 -1.82
CA GLN A 735 10.62 31.12 -1.89
C GLN A 735 11.54 31.62 -0.77
N GLN A 736 11.52 31.01 0.41
CA GLN A 736 12.43 31.35 1.51
C GLN A 736 13.86 30.94 1.15
N LEU A 737 14.03 29.75 0.58
CA LEU A 737 15.33 29.23 0.17
C LEU A 737 16.00 30.10 -0.89
N THR A 738 15.25 30.73 -1.81
CA THR A 738 15.82 31.65 -2.81
C THR A 738 16.44 32.93 -2.24
N LYS A 739 16.14 33.28 -0.98
CA LYS A 739 16.64 34.49 -0.32
C LYS A 739 17.94 34.25 0.44
N LEU A 740 18.29 32.99 0.70
CA LEU A 740 19.53 32.64 1.40
C LEU A 740 20.74 33.07 0.58
N GLN A 741 21.77 33.59 1.24
CA GLN A 741 23.03 33.97 0.60
C GLN A 741 24.19 33.73 1.54
N THR A 742 25.27 33.16 1.01
CA THR A 742 26.58 33.11 1.68
C THR A 742 27.68 33.38 0.67
N ASN A 743 28.89 33.63 1.15
CA ASN A 743 30.05 33.79 0.28
C ASN A 743 30.43 32.43 -0.34
N ILE A 744 30.90 32.46 -1.59
CA ILE A 744 31.44 31.28 -2.25
C ILE A 744 32.65 30.77 -1.42
N PRO A 745 32.65 29.50 -0.99
CA PRO A 745 33.70 28.95 -0.15
C PRO A 745 35.04 28.90 -0.89
N LYS A 746 36.13 28.96 -0.12
CA LYS A 746 37.45 28.64 -0.65
C LYS A 746 37.54 27.13 -0.84
N THR A 747 38.11 26.70 -1.96
CA THR A 747 38.21 25.28 -2.31
C THR A 747 39.65 24.79 -2.29
N GLU A 748 39.86 23.63 -1.69
CA GLU A 748 41.14 22.90 -1.65
C GLU A 748 40.94 21.47 -2.16
N ASP A 749 41.91 20.95 -2.91
CA ASP A 749 41.87 19.57 -3.40
C ASP A 749 42.59 18.66 -2.40
N ILE A 750 41.93 17.56 -2.00
CA ILE A 750 42.48 16.60 -1.06
C ILE A 750 43.12 15.43 -1.81
N LYS A 751 42.34 14.79 -2.69
CA LYS A 751 42.75 13.55 -3.36
C LYS A 751 42.12 13.41 -4.74
N TRP A 752 42.86 12.78 -5.65
CA TRP A 752 42.41 12.38 -6.97
C TRP A 752 42.50 10.87 -7.14
N CYS A 753 41.48 10.26 -7.74
CA CYS A 753 41.41 8.83 -7.98
C CYS A 753 40.89 8.55 -9.39
N GLY A 754 41.33 7.45 -10.01
CA GLY A 754 40.85 7.00 -11.33
C GLY A 754 41.69 7.50 -12.51
N GLU A 755 41.08 7.59 -13.69
CA GLU A 755 41.76 7.92 -14.94
C GLU A 755 40.93 8.81 -15.87
N LEU A 756 41.61 9.73 -16.56
CA LEU A 756 40.97 10.60 -17.56
C LEU A 756 41.48 10.29 -18.96
N ARG A 757 40.53 10.13 -19.88
CA ARG A 757 40.78 10.06 -21.33
C ARG A 757 40.57 11.41 -21.99
N GLU A 758 41.25 11.57 -23.13
CA GLU A 758 41.17 12.81 -23.91
C GLU A 758 39.82 12.92 -24.63
N TYR A 759 39.18 14.08 -24.54
CA TYR A 759 37.98 14.42 -25.29
C TYR A 759 38.27 14.48 -26.81
N ASP A 760 37.41 13.86 -27.61
CA ASP A 760 37.48 13.91 -29.06
C ASP A 760 36.82 15.19 -29.61
N ALA A 761 37.65 16.18 -29.94
CA ALA A 761 37.22 17.44 -30.55
C ALA A 761 36.52 17.27 -31.92
N THR A 762 36.48 16.08 -32.54
CA THR A 762 35.66 15.86 -33.74
C THR A 762 34.17 15.98 -33.45
N PHE A 763 33.73 15.70 -32.22
CA PHE A 763 32.33 15.84 -31.82
C PHE A 763 31.85 17.30 -31.80
N ASP A 764 32.75 18.26 -31.57
CA ASP A 764 32.42 19.70 -31.62
C ASP A 764 32.08 20.19 -33.05
N ARG A 765 32.43 19.40 -34.08
CA ARG A 765 32.17 19.72 -35.49
C ARG A 765 30.91 19.07 -36.04
N LEU A 766 30.15 18.33 -35.22
CA LEU A 766 28.90 17.69 -35.64
C LEU A 766 27.84 18.74 -36.03
N THR A 767 27.07 18.41 -37.06
CA THR A 767 25.94 19.19 -37.56
C THR A 767 24.74 18.28 -37.75
N SER A 768 23.55 18.84 -37.99
CA SER A 768 22.34 18.03 -38.23
C SER A 768 22.51 17.00 -39.36
N ARG A 769 23.33 17.31 -40.38
CA ARG A 769 23.57 16.47 -41.56
C ARG A 769 24.73 15.49 -41.39
N SER A 770 25.69 15.81 -40.53
CA SER A 770 26.86 14.99 -40.22
C SER A 770 26.77 14.43 -38.80
N ASN A 771 25.58 13.97 -38.41
CA ASN A 771 25.32 13.41 -37.09
C ASN A 771 26.01 12.04 -36.94
N LYS A 772 26.27 11.64 -35.69
CA LYS A 772 26.81 10.32 -35.35
C LYS A 772 25.76 9.53 -34.58
N ARG A 773 25.65 8.22 -34.84
CA ARG A 773 24.79 7.32 -34.06
C ARG A 773 25.37 7.17 -32.65
N VAL A 774 24.51 7.12 -31.63
CA VAL A 774 24.93 6.81 -30.26
C VAL A 774 25.23 5.32 -30.15
N HIS A 775 26.40 4.97 -29.65
CA HIS A 775 26.79 3.57 -29.39
C HIS A 775 26.45 3.18 -27.94
N ARG A 776 26.10 1.91 -27.73
CA ARG A 776 25.95 1.35 -26.38
C ARG A 776 27.31 0.89 -25.86
N TYR A 777 27.59 1.21 -24.61
CA TYR A 777 28.80 0.83 -23.88
C TYR A 777 28.44 -0.08 -22.71
N ASP A 778 27.82 -1.22 -23.02
CA ASP A 778 27.39 -2.21 -22.02
C ASP A 778 28.60 -2.98 -21.42
N ASP A 779 29.82 -2.77 -21.93
CA ASP A 779 31.08 -3.35 -21.44
C ASP A 779 31.79 -2.48 -20.40
N ARG A 780 31.13 -1.42 -19.91
CA ARG A 780 31.69 -0.43 -18.97
C ARG A 780 30.86 -0.32 -17.71
N ASP A 781 31.55 -0.32 -16.58
CA ASP A 781 30.91 -0.21 -15.27
C ASP A 781 30.80 1.26 -14.85
N PHE A 782 29.58 1.71 -14.56
CA PHE A 782 29.29 3.04 -13.99
C PHE A 782 28.96 2.86 -12.50
N TYR A 783 29.66 3.57 -11.63
CA TYR A 783 29.55 3.43 -10.19
C TYR A 783 28.71 4.54 -9.59
N TYR A 784 27.64 4.16 -8.88
CA TYR A 784 26.71 5.08 -8.22
C TYR A 784 26.82 5.06 -6.70
N VAL A 785 28.01 4.78 -6.17
CA VAL A 785 28.30 4.62 -4.74
C VAL A 785 27.89 5.87 -3.96
N THR A 786 27.23 5.69 -2.81
CA THR A 786 26.78 6.81 -1.97
C THR A 786 27.94 7.43 -1.15
N THR A 787 27.64 8.30 -0.18
CA THR A 787 28.67 9.01 0.61
C THR A 787 29.27 8.12 1.70
N THR A 788 28.44 7.35 2.39
CA THR A 788 28.84 6.46 3.50
C THR A 788 29.62 5.24 3.01
N ASP A 789 29.21 4.66 1.88
CA ASP A 789 29.89 3.54 1.22
C ASP A 789 31.21 3.92 0.52
N ASP A 790 31.61 5.19 0.55
CA ASP A 790 32.85 5.62 -0.09
C ASP A 790 34.06 5.44 0.85
N PRO A 791 34.98 4.49 0.56
CA PRO A 791 36.08 4.16 1.45
C PRO A 791 37.13 5.29 1.55
N VAL A 792 37.10 6.26 0.64
CA VAL A 792 37.95 7.46 0.75
C VAL A 792 37.30 8.48 1.67
N ILE A 793 35.98 8.68 1.61
CA ILE A 793 35.25 9.56 2.52
C ILE A 793 35.34 9.03 3.95
N GLU A 794 35.16 7.73 4.14
CA GLU A 794 35.29 7.07 5.44
C GLU A 794 36.66 7.36 6.08
N LYS A 795 37.76 7.18 5.33
CA LYS A 795 39.12 7.51 5.79
C LYS A 795 39.31 8.99 6.11
N LEU A 796 38.67 9.88 5.37
CA LEU A 796 38.72 11.32 5.62
C LEU A 796 37.88 11.70 6.85
N ALA A 797 36.78 10.99 7.12
CA ALA A 797 35.98 11.16 8.33
C ALA A 797 36.75 10.71 9.58
N GLN A 798 37.45 9.58 9.53
CA GLN A 798 38.32 9.10 10.62
C GLN A 798 39.43 10.08 10.99
N GLN A 799 39.91 10.90 10.05
CA GLN A 799 40.92 11.92 10.29
C GLN A 799 40.38 13.14 11.06
N GLY A 800 39.05 13.33 11.12
CA GLY A 800 38.40 14.39 11.92
C GLY A 800 38.54 15.82 11.38
N ASP A 801 38.98 16.00 10.13
CA ASP A 801 39.34 17.31 9.56
C ASP A 801 38.18 18.06 8.86
N ALA A 802 36.98 17.47 8.82
CA ALA A 802 35.80 18.02 8.18
C ALA A 802 34.51 17.76 8.96
N THR A 803 33.50 18.61 8.73
CA THR A 803 32.23 18.60 9.47
C THR A 803 31.07 18.05 8.64
N VAL A 804 31.16 18.13 7.31
CA VAL A 804 30.09 17.70 6.41
C VAL A 804 30.68 16.90 5.26
N PHE A 805 30.10 15.74 4.96
CA PHE A 805 30.51 14.86 3.87
C PHE A 805 29.35 14.62 2.90
N ALA A 806 29.63 14.63 1.60
CA ALA A 806 28.62 14.40 0.55
C ALA A 806 29.26 13.98 -0.78
N THR A 807 28.42 13.65 -1.77
CA THR A 807 28.81 13.59 -3.19
C THR A 807 28.31 14.82 -3.96
N ASP A 808 28.90 15.09 -5.13
CA ASP A 808 28.46 16.16 -6.02
C ASP A 808 27.03 15.96 -6.55
N ALA A 809 26.59 14.73 -6.76
CA ALA A 809 25.21 14.39 -7.10
C ALA A 809 24.22 14.85 -6.02
N ILE A 810 24.56 14.64 -4.75
CA ILE A 810 23.73 15.03 -3.60
C ILE A 810 23.76 16.55 -3.40
N LEU A 811 24.95 17.15 -3.37
CA LEU A 811 25.07 18.60 -3.21
C LEU A 811 24.43 19.37 -4.36
N SER A 812 24.57 18.89 -5.60
CA SER A 812 23.94 19.56 -6.75
C SER A 812 22.42 19.52 -6.72
N HIS A 813 21.81 18.46 -6.18
CA HIS A 813 20.38 18.39 -5.92
C HIS A 813 19.94 19.44 -4.90
N LEU A 814 20.64 19.53 -3.76
CA LEU A 814 20.34 20.54 -2.73
C LEU A 814 20.55 21.97 -3.26
N MET A 815 21.61 22.21 -4.03
CA MET A 815 21.88 23.50 -4.67
C MET A 815 20.80 23.89 -5.70
N ALA A 816 20.21 22.92 -6.39
CA ALA A 816 19.18 23.13 -7.41
C ALA A 816 17.74 22.95 -6.89
N CYS A 817 17.53 22.68 -5.59
CA CYS A 817 16.24 22.30 -5.02
C CYS A 817 15.10 23.27 -5.33
N THR A 818 15.38 24.57 -5.43
CA THR A 818 14.40 25.63 -5.74
C THR A 818 13.79 25.54 -7.13
N ARG A 819 14.38 24.71 -8.02
CA ARG A 819 13.89 24.46 -9.39
C ARG A 819 13.22 23.10 -9.53
N SER A 820 13.28 22.25 -8.50
CA SER A 820 12.68 20.93 -8.52
C SER A 820 11.15 21.02 -8.49
N VAL A 821 10.52 20.23 -9.35
CA VAL A 821 9.08 20.05 -9.44
C VAL A 821 8.72 18.61 -9.06
N PHE A 822 9.53 17.64 -9.48
CA PHE A 822 9.37 16.25 -9.07
C PHE A 822 9.84 16.04 -7.62
N PRO A 823 9.23 15.08 -6.90
CA PRO A 823 9.66 14.73 -5.56
C PRO A 823 11.00 13.98 -5.59
N TRP A 824 11.76 14.17 -4.53
CA TRP A 824 13.03 13.51 -4.26
C TRP A 824 13.29 13.56 -2.76
N ASP A 825 14.13 12.67 -2.27
CA ASP A 825 14.57 12.60 -0.87
C ASP A 825 16.08 12.40 -0.79
N ILE A 826 16.68 12.91 0.29
CA ILE A 826 18.09 12.80 0.65
C ILE A 826 18.14 12.41 2.12
N VAL A 827 18.87 11.34 2.43
CA VAL A 827 19.11 10.91 3.80
C VAL A 827 20.25 11.75 4.36
N ALA A 828 20.18 12.13 5.63
CA ALA A 828 21.27 12.80 6.31
C ALA A 828 21.51 12.12 7.66
N GLN A 829 22.75 11.74 7.95
CA GLN A 829 23.10 11.11 9.22
C GLN A 829 24.02 12.05 10.00
N ARG A 830 23.63 12.35 11.24
CA ARG A 830 24.48 13.08 12.17
C ARG A 830 25.15 12.09 13.12
N VAL A 831 26.48 12.05 13.07
CA VAL A 831 27.32 11.23 13.96
C VAL A 831 28.36 12.15 14.60
N ASN A 832 28.35 12.27 15.92
CA ASN A 832 29.18 13.24 16.65
C ASN A 832 29.00 14.69 16.11
N ASN A 833 30.10 15.33 15.72
CA ASN A 833 30.15 16.67 15.12
C ASN A 833 30.26 16.62 13.57
N MET A 834 29.85 15.50 12.97
CA MET A 834 29.88 15.27 11.52
C MET A 834 28.47 15.01 10.98
N VAL A 835 28.21 15.49 9.77
CA VAL A 835 26.98 15.24 9.02
C VAL A 835 27.32 14.59 7.68
N PHE A 836 26.71 13.46 7.39
CA PHE A 836 26.83 12.76 6.12
C PHE A 836 25.53 12.96 5.34
N PHE A 837 25.59 13.57 4.17
CA PHE A 837 24.45 13.58 3.25
C PHE A 837 24.55 12.39 2.31
N ASP A 838 23.50 11.60 2.26
CA ASP A 838 23.42 10.31 1.61
C ASP A 838 22.18 10.17 0.74
N LYS A 839 22.17 9.18 -0.15
CA LYS A 839 21.00 8.80 -0.94
C LYS A 839 20.69 7.32 -0.70
N ARG A 840 19.44 6.92 -0.95
CA ARG A 840 19.01 5.51 -0.86
C ARG A 840 19.37 4.75 -2.14
N ASP A 841 19.77 3.49 -1.99
CA ASP A 841 20.18 2.66 -3.12
C ASP A 841 19.01 2.28 -4.06
N GLU A 842 17.82 2.06 -3.50
CA GLU A 842 16.62 1.76 -4.29
C GLU A 842 15.93 3.00 -4.90
N SER A 843 16.49 4.20 -4.71
CA SER A 843 15.84 5.44 -5.17
C SER A 843 16.12 5.77 -6.64
N ASN A 844 15.17 6.42 -7.29
CA ASN A 844 15.33 6.98 -8.65
C ASN A 844 16.26 8.23 -8.70
N PHE A 845 17.10 8.45 -7.68
CA PHE A 845 17.88 9.67 -7.49
C PHE A 845 18.90 9.95 -8.60
N ASP A 846 19.53 8.88 -9.12
CA ASP A 846 20.51 8.98 -10.21
C ASP A 846 19.86 9.10 -11.60
N LEU A 847 18.54 8.91 -11.69
CA LEU A 847 17.82 9.01 -12.95
C LEU A 847 17.62 10.48 -13.37
N LEU A 848 17.74 10.74 -14.67
CA LEU A 848 17.64 12.09 -15.23
C LEU A 848 16.21 12.40 -15.65
N SER A 849 15.58 13.39 -15.00
CA SER A 849 14.24 13.84 -15.37
C SER A 849 14.17 14.42 -16.80
N VAL A 850 13.04 14.24 -17.47
CA VAL A 850 12.80 14.74 -18.84
C VAL A 850 11.54 15.61 -18.86
N ASN A 851 11.71 16.86 -19.28
CA ASN A 851 10.64 17.86 -19.40
C ASN A 851 9.91 18.14 -18.07
N GLU A 852 10.59 17.96 -16.94
CA GLU A 852 10.07 18.18 -15.58
C GLU A 852 9.44 19.58 -15.38
N ASN A 853 10.11 20.62 -15.90
CA ASN A 853 9.70 22.01 -15.76
C ASN A 853 8.87 22.52 -16.95
N ALA A 854 8.48 21.63 -17.88
CA ALA A 854 7.61 22.01 -18.98
C ALA A 854 6.25 22.49 -18.46
N SER A 855 5.59 23.35 -19.24
CA SER A 855 4.23 23.80 -18.88
C SER A 855 3.20 22.67 -18.85
N ASP A 856 3.49 21.59 -19.56
CA ASP A 856 2.67 20.39 -19.66
C ASP A 856 3.63 19.20 -19.63
N PRO A 857 4.04 18.72 -18.45
CA PRO A 857 5.02 17.63 -18.34
C PRO A 857 4.43 16.31 -18.89
N PRO A 858 5.28 15.33 -19.28
CA PRO A 858 4.80 14.02 -19.70
C PRO A 858 3.93 13.38 -18.61
N THR A 859 2.72 12.95 -18.96
CA THR A 859 1.69 12.44 -18.02
C THR A 859 0.99 11.19 -18.57
N GLN A 860 1.70 10.40 -19.38
CA GLN A 860 1.13 9.16 -19.93
C GLN A 860 0.66 8.27 -18.78
N GLU A 861 -0.61 7.87 -18.80
CA GLU A 861 -1.23 7.08 -17.73
C GLU A 861 -0.81 5.61 -17.77
N ASP A 862 -0.47 5.11 -18.96
CA ASP A 862 0.01 3.76 -19.20
C ASP A 862 1.51 3.64 -18.82
N PRO A 863 1.86 2.86 -17.77
CA PRO A 863 3.24 2.68 -17.32
C PRO A 863 4.14 2.00 -18.37
N GLU A 864 3.55 1.27 -19.31
CA GLU A 864 4.29 0.58 -20.39
C GLU A 864 4.59 1.50 -21.58
N HIS A 865 3.95 2.67 -21.65
CA HIS A 865 4.14 3.59 -22.75
C HIS A 865 5.59 4.13 -22.79
N MET A 866 6.24 4.09 -23.96
CA MET A 866 7.64 4.52 -24.16
C MET A 866 7.97 5.99 -23.78
N ASN A 867 6.93 6.80 -23.58
CA ASN A 867 7.02 8.21 -23.18
C ASN A 867 6.48 8.45 -21.76
N HIS A 868 6.28 7.39 -20.97
CA HIS A 868 6.04 7.49 -19.53
C HIS A 868 7.26 8.16 -18.86
N PRO A 869 7.08 9.03 -17.85
CA PRO A 869 8.18 9.73 -17.17
C PRO A 869 9.35 8.83 -16.74
N ASP A 870 9.05 7.65 -16.19
CA ASP A 870 10.08 6.72 -15.71
C ASP A 870 10.87 6.11 -16.87
N ARG A 871 10.18 5.70 -17.94
CA ARG A 871 10.81 5.18 -19.17
C ARG A 871 11.68 6.23 -19.85
N LEU A 872 11.21 7.49 -19.89
CA LEU A 872 11.99 8.61 -20.41
C LEU A 872 13.21 8.92 -19.55
N SER A 873 13.11 8.73 -18.23
CA SER A 873 14.21 9.00 -17.30
C SER A 873 15.31 7.93 -17.44
N LEU A 874 14.92 6.65 -17.55
CA LEU A 874 15.83 5.55 -17.89
C LEU A 874 16.54 5.78 -19.23
N GLU A 875 15.78 6.15 -20.28
CA GLU A 875 16.34 6.45 -21.59
C GLU A 875 17.33 7.63 -21.53
N ALA A 876 16.99 8.71 -20.83
CA ALA A 876 17.84 9.89 -20.71
C ALA A 876 19.15 9.58 -19.97
N THR A 877 19.09 8.79 -18.89
CA THR A 877 20.28 8.33 -18.15
C THR A 877 21.18 7.47 -19.03
N MET A 878 20.62 6.50 -19.74
CA MET A 878 21.36 5.66 -20.69
C MET A 878 22.02 6.49 -21.80
N ILE A 879 21.32 7.49 -22.36
CA ILE A 879 21.89 8.40 -23.37
C ILE A 879 23.07 9.18 -22.79
N ASN A 880 22.94 9.67 -21.55
CA ASN A 880 23.98 10.47 -20.89
C ASN A 880 25.25 9.64 -20.61
N GLN A 881 25.09 8.43 -20.06
CA GLN A 881 26.17 7.47 -19.86
C GLN A 881 26.89 7.15 -21.16
N ASN A 882 26.14 6.73 -22.19
CA ASN A 882 26.72 6.36 -23.49
C ASN A 882 27.44 7.52 -24.16
N LEU A 883 26.86 8.73 -24.14
CA LEU A 883 27.51 9.90 -24.73
C LEU A 883 28.81 10.24 -23.99
N SER A 884 28.84 10.15 -22.66
CA SER A 884 30.02 10.46 -21.84
C SER A 884 31.24 9.65 -22.25
N GLN A 885 31.04 8.39 -22.65
CA GLN A 885 32.10 7.49 -23.08
C GLN A 885 32.39 7.60 -24.58
N GLN A 886 31.37 7.84 -25.40
CA GLN A 886 31.51 7.94 -26.85
C GLN A 886 32.31 9.15 -27.32
N VAL A 887 32.25 10.26 -26.57
CA VAL A 887 32.99 11.49 -26.91
C VAL A 887 34.48 11.39 -26.59
N LEU A 888 34.97 10.26 -26.11
CA LEU A 888 36.37 10.04 -25.76
C LEU A 888 37.12 9.44 -26.95
N LYS A 889 38.40 9.81 -27.10
CA LYS A 889 39.25 9.19 -28.13
C LYS A 889 39.45 7.69 -27.82
N SER A 890 39.48 6.86 -28.87
CA SER A 890 39.71 5.41 -28.79
C SER A 890 41.02 5.03 -29.50
N GLY A 891 41.88 4.20 -28.89
CA GLY A 891 43.11 3.64 -29.49
C GLY A 891 44.40 3.77 -28.65
N ASN A 892 45.50 3.14 -29.10
CA ASN A 892 46.81 3.22 -28.45
C ASN A 892 47.34 4.67 -28.45
N GLY A 893 47.31 5.31 -27.28
CA GLY A 893 47.62 6.74 -27.08
C GLY A 893 46.45 7.60 -26.58
N ALA A 894 45.27 7.01 -26.34
CA ALA A 894 44.06 7.73 -25.90
C ALA A 894 43.94 7.99 -24.38
N PHE A 895 44.92 7.52 -23.59
CA PHE A 895 44.99 7.80 -22.15
C PHE A 895 45.74 9.10 -21.90
N TYR A 896 45.12 10.02 -21.18
CA TYR A 896 45.73 11.32 -20.93
C TYR A 896 46.43 11.40 -19.56
N LYS A 897 45.80 10.87 -18.51
CA LYS A 897 46.35 10.89 -17.16
C LYS A 897 45.69 9.82 -16.28
N LYS A 898 46.49 8.90 -15.75
CA LYS A 898 46.13 8.10 -14.57
C LYS A 898 46.55 8.89 -13.33
N PHE A 899 45.71 8.91 -12.31
CA PHE A 899 46.04 9.54 -11.03
C PHE A 899 46.76 8.55 -10.11
N ASP A 900 47.34 9.05 -9.02
CA ASP A 900 48.18 8.26 -8.12
C ASP A 900 47.39 7.15 -7.41
N ALA A 901 46.08 7.35 -7.20
CA ALA A 901 45.17 6.33 -6.72
C ALA A 901 44.28 5.81 -7.86
N ALA A 902 44.09 4.49 -7.89
CA ALA A 902 43.13 3.83 -8.79
C ALA A 902 41.69 4.24 -8.47
N ASN A 903 40.73 3.83 -9.31
CA ASN A 903 39.32 4.00 -8.99
C ASN A 903 39.02 3.21 -7.70
N PRO A 904 38.51 3.86 -6.62
CA PRO A 904 38.34 3.22 -5.33
C PRO A 904 37.21 2.18 -5.29
N PHE A 905 36.38 2.11 -6.34
CA PHE A 905 35.20 1.22 -6.41
C PHE A 905 35.37 0.04 -7.37
N ALA A 906 36.41 0.07 -8.22
CA ALA A 906 36.60 -0.96 -9.24
C ALA A 906 37.48 -2.09 -8.71
N SER A 907 37.06 -3.35 -8.92
CA SER A 907 37.89 -4.53 -8.69
C SER A 907 38.97 -4.66 -9.78
N ASP A 908 40.00 -5.47 -9.53
CA ASP A 908 41.16 -5.60 -10.44
C ASP A 908 40.78 -6.12 -11.85
N ASP A 909 39.66 -6.84 -11.98
CA ASP A 909 39.14 -7.39 -13.25
C ASP A 909 38.07 -6.52 -13.92
N ALA A 910 37.56 -5.48 -13.24
CA ALA A 910 36.48 -4.63 -13.73
C ALA A 910 36.94 -3.67 -14.85
N LYS A 911 35.99 -3.24 -15.71
CA LYS A 911 36.26 -2.26 -16.79
C LYS A 911 35.53 -0.96 -16.50
N PRO A 912 36.05 -0.13 -15.58
CA PRO A 912 35.38 1.12 -15.22
C PRO A 912 35.19 2.02 -16.44
N ALA A 913 34.06 2.73 -16.45
CA ALA A 913 33.86 3.89 -17.31
C ALA A 913 34.99 4.91 -17.08
N SER A 914 35.40 5.60 -18.13
CA SER A 914 36.44 6.62 -18.02
C SER A 914 35.90 7.81 -17.23
N GLY A 915 36.56 8.09 -16.10
CA GLY A 915 36.25 9.17 -15.19
C GLY A 915 37.22 9.19 -14.02
N ALA A 916 37.38 10.36 -13.41
CA ALA A 916 38.17 10.55 -12.21
C ALA A 916 37.34 11.17 -11.08
N TYR A 917 37.57 10.67 -9.87
CA TYR A 917 36.98 11.21 -8.65
C TYR A 917 37.95 12.19 -8.01
N ARG A 918 37.46 13.39 -7.71
CA ARG A 918 38.19 14.50 -7.11
C ARG A 918 37.54 14.84 -5.78
N TYR A 919 38.23 14.55 -4.69
CA TYR A 919 37.79 14.87 -3.33
C TYR A 919 38.25 16.29 -2.98
N ARG A 920 37.30 17.16 -2.65
CA ARG A 920 37.57 18.58 -2.43
C ARG A 920 36.98 19.06 -1.11
N LYS A 921 37.70 19.95 -0.43
CA LYS A 921 37.29 20.64 0.79
C LYS A 921 36.80 22.04 0.44
N PHE A 922 35.67 22.45 1.02
CA PHE A 922 35.05 23.76 0.87
C PHE A 922 34.87 24.40 2.25
N ASP A 923 35.52 25.54 2.49
CA ASP A 923 35.42 26.28 3.75
C ASP A 923 34.29 27.32 3.70
N LEU A 924 33.23 27.07 4.48
CA LEU A 924 32.03 27.91 4.62
C LEU A 924 32.04 28.78 5.89
N GLY A 925 33.23 29.15 6.37
CA GLY A 925 33.39 30.11 7.47
C GLY A 925 32.98 29.53 8.82
N GLY A 926 33.58 28.38 9.16
CA GLY A 926 33.30 27.60 10.37
C GLY A 926 32.79 26.18 10.09
N LEU A 927 32.35 25.91 8.85
CA LEU A 927 31.94 24.59 8.38
C LEU A 927 32.85 24.14 7.24
N ASN A 928 33.40 22.93 7.37
CA ASN A 928 34.26 22.31 6.38
C ASN A 928 33.48 21.21 5.66
N VAL A 929 33.07 21.49 4.42
CA VAL A 929 32.35 20.52 3.57
C VAL A 929 33.34 19.78 2.70
N VAL A 930 33.36 18.46 2.76
CA VAL A 930 34.13 17.59 1.87
C VAL A 930 33.17 16.91 0.91
N ALA A 931 33.46 17.00 -0.38
CA ALA A 931 32.64 16.35 -1.40
C ALA A 931 33.47 15.57 -2.41
N ARG A 932 33.00 14.36 -2.76
CA ARG A 932 33.47 13.64 -3.95
C ARG A 932 32.84 14.28 -5.18
N CYS A 933 33.68 14.75 -6.10
CA CYS A 933 33.25 15.30 -7.38
C CYS A 933 33.72 14.43 -8.54
N GLU A 934 32.92 14.32 -9.60
CA GLU A 934 33.25 13.56 -10.80
C GLU A 934 33.77 14.46 -11.93
N VAL A 935 34.83 14.03 -12.61
CA VAL A 935 35.33 14.63 -13.84
C VAL A 935 35.43 13.53 -14.90
N GLN A 936 34.75 13.69 -16.03
CA GLN A 936 34.66 12.63 -17.05
C GLN A 936 35.86 12.60 -17.99
N SER A 937 36.37 13.78 -18.39
CA SER A 937 37.37 13.87 -19.46
C SER A 937 38.28 15.10 -19.34
N VAL A 938 39.26 15.16 -20.23
CA VAL A 938 40.24 16.24 -20.28
C VAL A 938 40.54 16.61 -21.73
N THR A 939 40.81 17.89 -21.97
CA THR A 939 41.19 18.39 -23.29
C THR A 939 42.42 19.30 -23.20
N LEU A 940 43.19 19.36 -24.28
CA LEU A 940 44.33 20.27 -24.41
C LEU A 940 43.91 21.48 -25.22
N LYS A 941 43.81 22.64 -24.57
CA LYS A 941 43.52 23.92 -25.22
C LYS A 941 44.72 24.83 -25.07
N LYS A 942 45.40 25.15 -26.17
CA LYS A 942 46.59 26.01 -26.22
C LYS A 942 47.73 25.56 -25.27
N GLY A 943 47.91 24.25 -25.08
CA GLY A 943 48.95 23.68 -24.22
C GLY A 943 48.59 23.58 -22.74
N THR A 944 47.45 24.14 -22.31
CA THR A 944 46.93 23.98 -20.94
C THR A 944 45.92 22.83 -20.90
N LYS A 945 46.02 22.02 -19.86
CA LYS A 945 45.07 20.94 -19.58
C LYS A 945 43.78 21.56 -19.05
N GLN A 946 42.65 21.25 -19.67
CA GLN A 946 41.34 21.71 -19.23
C GLN A 946 40.47 20.50 -18.89
N TYR A 947 39.89 20.50 -17.70
CA TYR A 947 38.96 19.45 -17.28
C TYR A 947 37.61 19.67 -17.94
N VAL A 948 36.98 18.58 -18.38
CA VAL A 948 35.76 18.61 -19.18
C VAL A 948 34.73 17.61 -18.65
N SER A 949 33.53 18.12 -18.37
CA SER A 949 32.36 17.32 -18.04
C SER A 949 31.36 17.34 -19.18
N THR A 950 30.85 16.17 -19.56
CA THR A 950 29.93 16.02 -20.69
C THR A 950 28.56 15.57 -20.21
N PHE A 951 27.53 16.28 -20.64
CA PHE A 951 26.13 15.98 -20.34
C PHE A 951 25.32 15.90 -21.65
N ALA A 952 24.27 15.09 -21.66
CA ALA A 952 23.43 14.86 -22.83
C ALA A 952 22.00 15.36 -22.62
N LEU A 953 21.59 16.37 -23.40
CA LEU A 953 20.19 16.73 -23.58
C LEU A 953 19.55 15.77 -24.59
N ASN A 954 18.33 15.33 -24.31
CA ASN A 954 17.59 14.37 -25.12
C ASN A 954 16.28 14.95 -25.70
N GLU A 955 16.07 14.79 -27.01
CA GLU A 955 14.80 15.03 -27.71
C GLU A 955 14.13 13.69 -28.00
N TYR A 956 13.03 13.40 -27.30
CA TYR A 956 12.28 12.14 -27.46
C TYR A 956 11.16 12.25 -28.51
N ASP A 957 10.41 13.36 -28.53
CA ASP A 957 9.38 13.64 -29.53
C ASP A 957 9.49 15.08 -30.05
N PRO A 958 9.85 15.29 -31.34
CA PRO A 958 9.91 16.62 -31.94
C PRO A 958 8.55 17.31 -32.06
N LYS A 959 7.44 16.59 -31.85
CA LYS A 959 6.07 17.11 -31.90
C LYS A 959 5.50 17.42 -30.52
N PHE A 960 6.27 17.21 -29.46
CA PHE A 960 5.84 17.52 -28.11
C PHE A 960 5.35 18.99 -28.00
N PRO A 961 4.23 19.27 -27.30
CA PRO A 961 3.67 20.61 -27.21
C PRO A 961 4.69 21.66 -26.75
N GLY A 962 4.95 22.65 -27.61
CA GLY A 962 5.92 23.71 -27.31
C GLY A 962 7.38 23.36 -27.58
N ALA A 963 7.69 22.14 -28.06
CA ALA A 963 9.03 21.77 -28.49
C ALA A 963 9.43 22.43 -29.82
N ILE A 964 10.73 22.62 -29.99
CA ILE A 964 11.36 23.07 -31.23
C ILE A 964 12.02 21.84 -31.83
N GLU A 965 11.75 21.49 -33.09
CA GLU A 965 12.38 20.34 -33.75
C GLU A 965 13.89 20.57 -33.98
N TRP A 966 14.73 19.79 -33.28
CA TRP A 966 16.17 20.04 -33.23
C TRP A 966 16.83 19.85 -34.60
N ARG A 967 16.49 18.80 -35.34
CA ARG A 967 17.11 18.51 -36.66
C ARG A 967 17.02 19.68 -37.65
N LYS A 968 15.97 20.49 -37.58
CA LYS A 968 15.78 21.65 -38.47
C LYS A 968 16.44 22.92 -37.95
N LYS A 969 16.64 23.03 -36.64
CA LYS A 969 16.97 24.29 -35.97
C LYS A 969 18.34 24.29 -35.29
N ILE A 970 18.96 23.14 -35.07
CA ILE A 970 20.25 23.03 -34.37
C ILE A 970 21.41 23.69 -35.10
N ASP A 971 21.37 23.87 -36.42
CA ASP A 971 22.48 24.55 -37.12
C ASP A 971 22.30 26.08 -37.21
N SER A 972 21.06 26.57 -37.10
CA SER A 972 20.72 27.99 -37.32
C SER A 972 20.26 28.72 -36.05
N GLN A 973 19.65 28.02 -35.10
CA GLN A 973 18.95 28.57 -33.94
C GLN A 973 19.28 27.79 -32.65
N ARG A 974 20.56 27.43 -32.43
CA ARG A 974 21.02 26.71 -31.21
C ARG A 974 20.57 27.39 -29.92
N GLY A 975 20.69 28.71 -29.85
CA GLY A 975 20.27 29.48 -28.67
C GLY A 975 18.76 29.37 -28.37
N ALA A 976 17.92 29.22 -29.39
CA ALA A 976 16.48 29.04 -29.21
C ALA A 976 16.15 27.64 -28.66
N ILE A 977 16.86 26.61 -29.13
CA ILE A 977 16.74 25.25 -28.59
C ILE A 977 17.18 25.24 -27.14
N LEU A 978 18.37 25.79 -26.83
CA LEU A 978 18.84 25.88 -25.46
C LEU A 978 17.86 26.64 -24.55
N ALA A 979 17.30 27.77 -25.01
CA ALA A 979 16.31 28.52 -24.22
C ALA A 979 15.03 27.70 -23.97
N ASN A 980 14.62 26.88 -24.94
CA ASN A 980 13.50 25.95 -24.76
C ASN A 980 13.84 24.86 -23.73
N GLU A 981 15.04 24.28 -23.81
CA GLU A 981 15.49 23.28 -22.84
C GLU A 981 15.71 23.86 -21.44
N LEU A 982 16.18 25.10 -21.32
CA LEU A 982 16.29 25.79 -20.05
C LEU A 982 14.93 26.02 -19.39
N LYS A 983 13.87 26.18 -20.19
CA LYS A 983 12.51 26.28 -19.69
C LYS A 983 11.97 24.92 -19.24
N ASN A 984 12.15 23.88 -20.05
CA ASN A 984 11.52 22.56 -19.82
C ASN A 984 12.33 21.66 -18.88
N ASN A 985 13.64 21.85 -18.78
CA ASN A 985 14.60 21.02 -18.04
C ASN A 985 15.47 21.87 -17.10
N SER A 986 14.89 22.92 -16.51
CA SER A 986 15.57 23.90 -15.63
C SER A 986 16.29 23.25 -14.44
N CYS A 987 15.67 22.29 -13.76
CA CYS A 987 16.26 21.58 -12.63
C CYS A 987 17.47 20.75 -13.06
N LYS A 988 17.31 19.91 -14.10
CA LYS A 988 18.37 19.07 -14.66
C LYS A 988 19.60 19.88 -15.08
N LEU A 989 19.41 20.98 -15.81
CA LEU A 989 20.51 21.86 -16.24
C LEU A 989 21.18 22.58 -15.06
N ALA A 990 20.44 22.95 -14.02
CA ALA A 990 21.00 23.52 -12.80
C ALA A 990 21.86 22.51 -12.03
N LYS A 991 21.40 21.25 -11.88
CA LYS A 991 22.18 20.16 -11.26
C LYS A 991 23.51 19.94 -11.96
N TRP A 992 23.51 19.76 -13.28
CA TRP A 992 24.75 19.58 -14.06
C TRP A 992 25.70 20.76 -13.97
N THR A 993 25.16 21.98 -13.94
CA THR A 993 25.99 23.19 -13.78
C THR A 993 26.62 23.22 -12.39
N ALA A 994 25.88 22.86 -11.35
CA ALA A 994 26.40 22.75 -9.98
C ALA A 994 27.45 21.65 -9.85
N GLN A 995 27.24 20.46 -10.44
CA GLN A 995 28.25 19.38 -10.50
C GLN A 995 29.54 19.86 -11.17
N ALA A 996 29.45 20.54 -12.31
CA ALA A 996 30.63 21.07 -13.01
C ALA A 996 31.38 22.14 -12.18
N LEU A 997 30.66 22.98 -11.42
CA LEU A 997 31.25 23.95 -10.50
C LEU A 997 31.95 23.26 -9.32
N LEU A 998 31.29 22.28 -8.69
CA LEU A 998 31.84 21.48 -7.58
C LEU A 998 33.10 20.72 -8.02
N GLY A 999 33.06 20.06 -9.18
CA GLY A 999 34.22 19.37 -9.77
C GLY A 999 35.37 20.29 -10.20
N GLY A 1000 35.15 21.60 -10.24
CA GLY A 1000 36.17 22.57 -10.66
C GLY A 1000 36.55 22.37 -12.12
N VAL A 1001 35.55 22.13 -12.95
CA VAL A 1001 35.67 21.82 -14.38
C VAL A 1001 35.80 23.12 -15.18
N ASP A 1002 36.69 23.15 -16.16
CA ASP A 1002 36.94 24.36 -16.97
C ASP A 1002 35.87 24.57 -18.05
N GLU A 1003 35.41 23.46 -18.65
CA GLU A 1003 34.46 23.45 -19.76
C GLU A 1003 33.39 22.36 -19.55
N MET A 1004 32.12 22.75 -19.48
CA MET A 1004 30.99 21.83 -19.55
C MET A 1004 30.51 21.70 -21.00
N LYS A 1005 30.34 20.46 -21.47
CA LYS A 1005 29.88 20.13 -22.82
C LYS A 1005 28.44 19.62 -22.75
N LEU A 1006 27.54 20.25 -23.49
CA LEU A 1006 26.16 19.80 -23.68
C LEU A 1006 26.02 19.17 -25.07
N GLY A 1007 25.72 17.88 -25.11
CA GLY A 1007 25.36 17.17 -26.34
C GLY A 1007 23.85 17.20 -26.60
N TYR A 1008 23.47 17.44 -27.85
CA TYR A 1008 22.09 17.41 -28.29
C TYR A 1008 21.81 16.08 -28.98
N VAL A 1009 21.19 15.16 -28.26
CA VAL A 1009 20.87 13.81 -28.72
C VAL A 1009 19.37 13.69 -29.03
N SER A 1010 19.02 13.10 -30.16
CA SER A 1010 17.62 12.90 -30.57
C SER A 1010 17.40 11.46 -31.00
N ARG A 1011 16.22 10.89 -30.72
CA ARG A 1011 15.83 9.56 -31.24
C ARG A 1011 15.92 9.56 -32.77
N SER A 1012 16.48 8.52 -33.37
CA SER A 1012 16.54 8.35 -34.83
C SER A 1012 15.16 8.42 -35.47
N ASN A 1013 14.20 7.74 -34.83
CA ASN A 1013 12.78 7.81 -35.09
C ASN A 1013 12.08 8.09 -33.75
N PHE A 1014 11.16 9.06 -33.68
CA PHE A 1014 10.50 9.43 -32.43
C PHE A 1014 9.69 8.28 -31.79
N LYS A 1015 9.33 7.25 -32.58
CA LYS A 1015 8.67 6.01 -32.12
C LYS A 1015 9.63 4.90 -31.68
N ASP A 1016 10.94 5.08 -31.81
CA ASP A 1016 11.95 4.09 -31.47
C ASP A 1016 12.81 4.63 -30.31
N PRO A 1017 12.58 4.19 -29.07
CA PRO A 1017 13.35 4.63 -27.90
C PRO A 1017 14.74 4.00 -27.82
N TYR A 1018 15.11 3.07 -28.72
CA TYR A 1018 16.35 2.30 -28.62
C TYR A 1018 17.48 2.80 -29.52
N SER A 1019 17.19 3.68 -30.49
CA SER A 1019 18.19 4.23 -31.40
C SER A 1019 18.24 5.76 -31.34
N HIS A 1020 19.44 6.30 -31.10
CA HIS A 1020 19.68 7.74 -30.96
C HIS A 1020 20.81 8.24 -31.86
N VAL A 1021 20.80 9.55 -32.15
CA VAL A 1021 21.84 10.25 -32.90
C VAL A 1021 22.24 11.54 -32.19
N VAL A 1022 23.55 11.84 -32.18
CA VAL A 1022 24.12 13.10 -31.69
C VAL A 1022 24.07 14.13 -32.80
N LEU A 1023 23.24 15.16 -32.63
CA LEU A 1023 23.02 16.23 -33.61
C LEU A 1023 24.05 17.36 -33.51
N GLY A 1024 24.65 17.54 -32.34
CA GLY A 1024 25.68 18.56 -32.11
C GLY A 1024 26.15 18.60 -30.67
N MET A 1025 27.30 19.25 -30.45
CA MET A 1025 27.87 19.54 -29.13
C MET A 1025 28.00 21.05 -28.95
N GLN A 1026 27.86 21.51 -27.71
CA GLN A 1026 28.09 22.90 -27.35
C GLN A 1026 28.86 23.01 -26.04
N SER A 1027 29.81 23.93 -25.99
CA SER A 1027 30.71 24.09 -24.85
C SER A 1027 30.42 25.38 -24.11
N TYR A 1028 30.46 25.31 -22.78
CA TYR A 1028 30.27 26.45 -21.90
C TYR A 1028 31.31 26.44 -20.79
N ASN A 1029 31.65 27.62 -20.28
CA ASN A 1029 32.32 27.70 -18.99
C ASN A 1029 31.25 27.60 -17.88
N PRO A 1030 31.39 26.72 -16.86
CA PRO A 1030 30.35 26.51 -15.86
C PRO A 1030 29.94 27.78 -15.10
N SER A 1031 30.88 28.67 -14.77
CA SER A 1031 30.58 29.91 -14.03
C SER A 1031 29.77 30.91 -14.86
N THR A 1032 30.10 31.05 -16.15
CA THR A 1032 29.33 31.93 -17.05
C THR A 1032 27.97 31.32 -17.37
N PHE A 1033 27.89 30.00 -17.53
CA PHE A 1033 26.63 29.31 -17.77
C PHE A 1033 25.69 29.38 -16.56
N ALA A 1034 26.21 29.22 -15.33
CA ALA A 1034 25.45 29.43 -14.10
C ALA A 1034 24.76 30.81 -14.09
N THR A 1035 25.48 31.85 -14.49
CA THR A 1035 24.92 33.20 -14.62
C THR A 1035 23.84 33.27 -15.70
N GLN A 1036 24.06 32.65 -16.87
CA GLN A 1036 23.10 32.62 -17.98
C GLN A 1036 21.78 31.93 -17.60
N ILE A 1037 21.85 30.87 -16.81
CA ILE A 1037 20.67 30.11 -16.38
C ILE A 1037 20.05 30.67 -15.09
N ALA A 1038 20.55 31.79 -14.56
CA ALA A 1038 20.15 32.42 -13.30
C ALA A 1038 20.36 31.53 -12.06
N LEU A 1039 21.40 30.70 -12.04
CA LEU A 1039 21.83 29.93 -10.86
C LEU A 1039 22.83 30.78 -10.05
N ASN A 1040 22.36 31.35 -8.95
CA ASN A 1040 23.18 32.22 -8.11
C ASN A 1040 24.04 31.38 -7.14
N GLN A 1041 25.35 31.36 -7.34
CA GLN A 1041 26.29 30.57 -6.52
C GLN A 1041 26.26 30.94 -5.02
N ASN A 1042 26.01 32.22 -4.69
CA ASN A 1042 25.88 32.63 -3.29
C ASN A 1042 24.63 32.02 -2.64
N ASN A 1043 23.56 31.88 -3.42
CA ASN A 1043 22.32 31.27 -2.94
C ASN A 1043 22.46 29.76 -2.78
N THR A 1044 23.07 29.08 -3.76
CA THR A 1044 23.26 27.63 -3.71
C THR A 1044 24.07 27.21 -2.48
N TRP A 1045 25.17 27.92 -2.18
CA TRP A 1045 25.93 27.67 -0.96
C TRP A 1045 25.20 28.10 0.32
N GLY A 1046 24.34 29.11 0.24
CA GLY A 1046 23.51 29.54 1.37
C GLY A 1046 22.52 28.47 1.81
N ILE A 1047 21.96 27.72 0.86
CA ILE A 1047 21.09 26.57 1.13
C ILE A 1047 21.86 25.45 1.81
N ILE A 1048 23.04 25.08 1.28
CA ILE A 1048 23.90 24.04 1.90
C ILE A 1048 24.27 24.42 3.33
N LYS A 1049 24.73 25.67 3.52
CA LYS A 1049 25.11 26.15 4.85
C LYS A 1049 23.97 26.06 5.85
N MET A 1050 22.78 26.55 5.48
CA MET A 1050 21.59 26.50 6.34
C MET A 1050 21.22 25.06 6.72
N LEU A 1051 21.17 24.14 5.76
CA LEU A 1051 20.81 22.74 6.03
C LEU A 1051 21.86 22.04 6.91
N SER A 1052 23.15 22.30 6.67
CA SER A 1052 24.23 21.76 7.49
C SER A 1052 24.22 22.30 8.92
N GLU A 1053 24.02 23.61 9.11
CA GLU A 1053 23.91 24.22 10.44
C GLU A 1053 22.70 23.66 11.19
N LEU A 1054 21.55 23.56 10.52
CA LEU A 1054 20.33 23.03 11.12
C LEU A 1054 20.52 21.58 11.59
N LEU A 1055 21.11 20.71 10.76
CA LEU A 1055 21.40 19.32 11.13
C LEU A 1055 22.42 19.24 12.28
N LEU A 1056 23.42 20.13 12.30
CA LEU A 1056 24.39 20.26 13.40
C LEU A 1056 23.80 20.87 14.68
N GLU A 1057 22.54 21.29 14.69
CA GLU A 1057 21.79 21.65 15.90
C GLU A 1057 20.90 20.50 16.41
N GLN A 1058 20.54 19.52 15.57
CA GLN A 1058 19.65 18.40 15.93
C GLN A 1058 20.40 17.26 16.67
N PRO A 1059 19.78 16.44 17.54
CA PRO A 1059 20.50 15.33 18.19
C PRO A 1059 21.19 14.36 17.20
N GLU A 1060 22.13 13.54 17.67
CA GLU A 1060 22.68 12.47 16.81
C GLU A 1060 21.57 11.53 16.37
N GLY A 1061 21.58 11.14 15.09
CA GLY A 1061 20.45 10.44 14.49
C GLY A 1061 20.43 10.46 12.96
N LYS A 1062 19.43 9.79 12.40
CA LYS A 1062 19.13 9.75 10.97
C LYS A 1062 18.01 10.75 10.65
N TYR A 1063 18.12 11.40 9.50
CA TYR A 1063 17.25 12.48 9.06
C TYR A 1063 16.92 12.31 7.59
N VAL A 1064 15.77 12.84 7.16
CA VAL A 1064 15.34 12.82 5.75
C VAL A 1064 14.94 14.21 5.30
N ILE A 1065 15.61 14.71 4.27
CA ILE A 1065 15.24 15.93 3.55
C ILE A 1065 14.44 15.52 2.33
N MET A 1066 13.17 15.93 2.25
CA MET A 1066 12.30 15.56 1.13
C MET A 1066 11.62 16.76 0.47
N LYS A 1067 11.48 16.68 -0.85
CA LYS A 1067 10.68 17.59 -1.66
C LYS A 1067 9.24 17.06 -1.79
N ASP A 1068 8.26 17.86 -1.37
CA ASP A 1068 6.85 17.51 -1.51
C ASP A 1068 6.47 17.29 -3.00
N PRO A 1069 5.71 16.24 -3.34
CA PRO A 1069 5.35 15.92 -4.74
C PRO A 1069 4.53 17.01 -5.44
N ASN A 1070 3.71 17.75 -4.70
CA ASN A 1070 2.63 18.58 -5.25
C ASN A 1070 2.76 20.06 -4.86
N LYS A 1071 3.44 20.35 -3.74
CA LYS A 1071 3.68 21.69 -3.20
C LYS A 1071 5.14 22.11 -3.36
N PRO A 1072 5.44 23.41 -3.59
CA PRO A 1072 6.80 23.94 -3.67
C PRO A 1072 7.38 24.15 -2.25
N ILE A 1073 7.45 23.08 -1.46
CA ILE A 1073 7.98 23.08 -0.09
C ILE A 1073 8.99 21.93 0.09
N LEU A 1074 9.98 22.16 0.94
CA LEU A 1074 10.98 21.19 1.37
C LEU A 1074 10.75 20.89 2.85
N ARG A 1075 10.76 19.62 3.25
CA ARG A 1075 10.58 19.21 4.64
C ARG A 1075 11.82 18.47 5.13
N LEU A 1076 12.16 18.67 6.40
CA LEU A 1076 13.19 17.94 7.10
C LEU A 1076 12.53 17.12 8.22
N PHE A 1077 12.75 15.81 8.20
CA PHE A 1077 12.26 14.87 9.20
C PHE A 1077 13.41 14.25 9.99
N SER A 1078 13.18 14.00 11.29
CA SER A 1078 13.96 13.05 12.08
C SER A 1078 13.32 11.69 11.92
N VAL A 1079 14.14 10.66 11.67
CA VAL A 1079 13.66 9.30 11.44
C VAL A 1079 14.40 8.31 12.34
N PRO A 1080 13.78 7.17 12.70
CA PRO A 1080 14.46 6.08 13.38
C PRO A 1080 15.75 5.64 12.67
N LEU A 1081 16.76 5.19 13.43
CA LEU A 1081 18.08 4.84 12.86
C LEU A 1081 18.00 3.69 11.86
N ASP A 1082 17.12 2.73 12.07
CA ASP A 1082 16.77 1.58 11.23
C ASP A 1082 16.02 1.95 9.93
N THR A 1083 15.63 3.21 9.76
CA THR A 1083 14.94 3.65 8.54
C THR A 1083 15.86 3.49 7.32
N PHE A 1084 15.41 2.72 6.31
CA PHE A 1084 16.13 2.35 5.07
C PHE A 1084 17.27 1.35 5.20
N GLU A 1085 17.44 0.69 6.34
CA GLU A 1085 18.29 -0.49 6.42
C GLU A 1085 17.45 -1.68 5.96
N GLU A 1086 17.88 -2.34 4.88
CA GLU A 1086 17.42 -3.71 4.61
C GLU A 1086 17.90 -4.56 5.80
N GLU A 1087 17.02 -5.36 6.38
CA GLU A 1087 17.42 -6.39 7.35
C GLU A 1087 18.34 -7.39 6.62
N GLY A 1088 19.63 -7.05 6.56
CA GLY A 1088 20.68 -7.83 5.94
C GLY A 1088 20.97 -9.08 6.75
N GLU A 1089 21.11 -10.17 6.00
CA GLU A 1089 21.79 -11.42 6.34
C GLU A 1089 22.81 -11.23 7.48
N GLU A 1090 22.54 -11.78 8.66
CA GLU A 1090 23.59 -11.94 9.67
C GLU A 1090 24.56 -12.98 9.13
N ASP A 1091 25.70 -12.48 8.65
CA ASP A 1091 26.90 -13.26 8.35
C ASP A 1091 27.28 -14.11 9.59
N ASP A 1092 27.11 -15.42 9.46
CA ASP A 1092 27.71 -16.43 10.32
C ASP A 1092 29.24 -16.38 10.21
N GLU A 1093 29.90 -15.44 10.90
CA GLU A 1093 31.33 -15.53 11.19
C GLU A 1093 31.60 -15.57 12.71
N GLU A 1094 32.12 -16.74 13.11
CA GLU A 1094 32.87 -17.06 14.33
C GLU A 1094 32.08 -17.30 15.64
N ASP A 1095 32.00 -18.58 16.02
CA ASP A 1095 32.72 -19.04 17.23
C ASP A 1095 33.02 -20.55 17.14
N ASP A 1096 34.29 -20.85 16.84
CA ASP A 1096 34.97 -22.07 17.27
C ASP A 1096 35.19 -21.96 18.80
N GLU A 1097 34.39 -22.68 19.63
CA GLU A 1097 34.83 -23.46 20.81
C GLU A 1097 33.69 -24.25 21.48
#